data_AF-A0A151F027-F1
#
_entry.id   AF-A0A151F027-F1
#
_cell.length_a   1.000
_cell.length_b   1.000
_cell.length_c   1.000
_cell.angle_alpha   90.00
_cell.angle_beta   90.00
_cell.angle_gamma   90.00
#
_symmetry.space_group_name_H-M   'P 1'
#
loop_
_entity.id
_entity.type
_entity.pdbx_description
1 polymer ?
#
loop_
_entity_poly.entity_id
_entity_poly.type
_entity_poly.pdbx_seq_one_letter_code
_entity_poly.pdbx_strand_id
1 'polypeptide(L)'
;MLILSISTVYSKNDNFGVDYVFEPYMVNGQWMIKDTMILNVPGEPLVPYKAATILLPQGAELKDVKVKHGKPIVQRGFDLPWGQPPCTFSDTPVKVGKNEAIYNSNNLYPNKLFEVVGVEYFRGFGILYINLFPVQYMPKSGTVHFYSKLTVEVQFGKGMKNKLYRGLKADKAAVADMVDNPEVVRTYDDGVSPLQTEEYIIITNDTMQSTFQQLADWKSCFVNGTGVYTVSWITSNYSGVDNPEKIRNFIIDKYTNNGTLYVLMGGDVAAVPYRGFYVSTGGYTDSDMLADMYFAHLDGSHNADGDSRYGETNDNVDFYAEVAVGRAPCQTVTEAQNFVNKVIAYEQMDKPERVCFHQSRVQPGNSPDSRCLAYNCDDYIPGGYYIDYLFEENGTVSKTVWRNAWAAGPIVVVHIGHGNTNVYHINYEVGGTVSWYNSDCSSLTNTFFPWTTSVACISGQIEANDCLAEAYVMDDCGAIGALYNDNYGWFNTANACMYSGEFCEMEVRACWDDGFEKLGDLLNRSRYYMASSAQSNSYYRWCFYERNLVGDPETPCLTMRECGPPLDTVTIENPSNGQTVSGTVNITVSYTGDIDEVQFYIDGTWKYTDTTAPFSWNWNTTTYSEGNHTIRVDGYVSGTFADDHEITVNVDNVPDYEVTITNPTNGSTVSGTVTCTAESNCDFIRWYIDDVFVYEDTAAPFQYSWDTTQYSDGSHTVRADGFCFGDEDNVKATDTVTCNIGSDPCLGTTILLLFVLFGYAGILRRR
;
A
#
# COMPACT_ATOMS: atom_id res chain seq x y z
N MET A 1 24.69 16.61 -14.08
CA MET A 1 24.92 18.06 -14.31
C MET A 1 25.05 18.29 -15.82
N LEU A 2 23.93 18.52 -16.52
CA LEU A 2 23.90 18.75 -17.97
C LEU A 2 24.40 20.17 -18.29
N ILE A 3 25.50 20.28 -19.02
CA ILE A 3 25.92 21.55 -19.63
C ILE A 3 25.06 21.74 -20.89
N LEU A 4 23.91 22.39 -20.73
CA LEU A 4 23.05 22.83 -21.82
C LEU A 4 23.77 23.92 -22.63
N SER A 5 24.39 23.55 -23.74
CA SER A 5 24.79 24.54 -24.74
C SER A 5 23.52 25.04 -25.45
N ILE A 6 23.12 26.25 -25.09
CA ILE A 6 22.04 27.02 -25.72
C ILE A 6 22.24 27.00 -27.24
N SER A 7 21.32 26.36 -27.98
CA SER A 7 21.18 26.58 -29.41
C SER A 7 19.84 27.26 -29.69
N THR A 8 19.96 28.52 -30.10
CA THR A 8 19.00 29.35 -30.84
C THR A 8 17.73 28.64 -31.34
N VAL A 9 16.60 28.83 -30.65
CA VAL A 9 15.24 28.39 -31.03
C VAL A 9 14.69 29.15 -32.27
N TYR A 10 15.54 29.85 -33.01
CA TYR A 10 15.23 30.37 -34.33
C TYR A 10 16.43 30.16 -35.25
N SER A 11 16.58 28.94 -35.74
CA SER A 11 17.23 28.74 -37.03
C SER A 11 16.24 29.19 -38.12
N LYS A 12 16.72 29.86 -39.16
CA LYS A 12 15.92 30.26 -40.34
C LYS A 12 15.35 29.05 -41.14
N ASN A 13 15.57 27.82 -40.67
CA ASN A 13 15.43 26.58 -41.44
C ASN A 13 14.57 25.50 -40.75
N ASP A 14 13.71 25.84 -39.79
CA ASP A 14 12.81 24.90 -39.09
C ASP A 14 13.52 23.63 -38.58
N ASN A 15 14.63 23.83 -37.84
CA ASN A 15 15.40 22.75 -37.23
C ASN A 15 16.04 23.12 -35.89
N PHE A 16 16.29 22.12 -35.04
CA PHE A 16 17.07 22.23 -33.81
C PHE A 16 17.80 20.91 -33.51
N GLY A 17 18.74 20.93 -32.55
CA GLY A 17 19.46 19.72 -32.12
C GLY A 17 19.49 19.55 -30.61
N VAL A 18 19.45 18.29 -30.16
CA VAL A 18 19.48 17.86 -28.75
C VAL A 18 20.65 16.90 -28.55
N ASP A 19 21.49 17.16 -27.54
CA ASP A 19 22.67 16.37 -27.24
C ASP A 19 22.39 15.34 -26.14
N TYR A 20 22.75 14.09 -26.39
CA TYR A 20 22.68 12.99 -25.44
C TYR A 20 24.09 12.49 -25.14
N VAL A 21 24.43 12.45 -23.84
CA VAL A 21 25.70 11.92 -23.35
C VAL A 21 25.41 10.63 -22.58
N PHE A 22 26.19 9.60 -22.86
CA PHE A 22 26.03 8.28 -22.27
C PHE A 22 27.18 8.00 -21.32
N GLU A 23 26.84 7.63 -20.09
CA GLU A 23 27.80 7.34 -19.04
C GLU A 23 27.82 5.83 -18.76
N PRO A 24 28.93 5.14 -19.02
CA PRO A 24 29.08 3.75 -18.63
C PRO A 24 29.40 3.65 -17.13
N TYR A 25 28.81 2.67 -16.45
CA TYR A 25 29.08 2.36 -15.04
C TYR A 25 29.12 0.84 -14.82
N MET A 26 29.63 0.41 -13.68
CA MET A 26 29.82 -1.02 -13.36
C MET A 26 28.85 -1.46 -12.28
N VAL A 27 28.10 -2.54 -12.54
CA VAL A 27 27.23 -3.21 -11.58
C VAL A 27 27.63 -4.68 -11.53
N ASN A 28 28.02 -5.18 -10.35
CA ASN A 28 28.40 -6.59 -10.14
C ASN A 28 29.40 -7.14 -11.17
N GLY A 29 30.35 -6.31 -11.63
CA GLY A 29 31.35 -6.70 -12.62
C GLY A 29 30.92 -6.61 -14.09
N GLN A 30 29.70 -6.12 -14.38
CA GLN A 30 29.18 -5.90 -15.72
C GLN A 30 29.08 -4.40 -16.05
N TRP A 31 29.41 -4.05 -17.30
CA TRP A 31 29.25 -2.69 -17.79
C TRP A 31 27.80 -2.42 -18.17
N MET A 32 27.24 -1.36 -17.60
CA MET A 32 25.91 -0.84 -17.86
C MET A 32 26.01 0.61 -18.36
N ILE A 33 24.98 1.10 -19.06
CA ILE A 33 24.88 2.51 -19.44
C ILE A 33 23.75 3.13 -18.62
N LYS A 34 24.00 4.25 -17.94
CA LYS A 34 22.97 4.92 -17.14
C LYS A 34 21.78 5.34 -18.01
N ASP A 35 20.60 5.36 -17.40
CA ASP A 35 19.35 5.84 -18.01
C ASP A 35 19.03 5.16 -19.36
N THR A 36 19.29 3.86 -19.44
CA THR A 36 18.97 3.04 -20.61
C THR A 36 18.10 1.84 -20.23
N MET A 37 17.23 1.47 -21.15
CA MET A 37 16.50 0.21 -21.17
C MET A 37 17.27 -0.81 -22.02
N ILE A 38 16.90 -2.08 -21.96
CA ILE A 38 17.54 -3.13 -22.75
C ILE A 38 16.64 -3.54 -23.92
N LEU A 39 17.19 -3.53 -25.13
CA LEU A 39 16.56 -4.15 -26.30
C LEU A 39 16.64 -5.67 -26.14
N ASN A 40 15.49 -6.28 -25.91
CA ASN A 40 15.36 -7.70 -25.63
C ASN A 40 14.59 -8.42 -26.74
N VAL A 41 15.33 -8.90 -27.75
CA VAL A 41 14.78 -9.74 -28.82
C VAL A 41 15.25 -11.17 -28.59
N PRO A 42 14.36 -12.18 -28.55
CA PRO A 42 14.73 -13.56 -28.26
C PRO A 42 15.84 -14.09 -29.18
N GLY A 43 16.93 -14.55 -28.58
CA GLY A 43 18.10 -15.07 -29.29
C GLY A 43 19.08 -14.01 -29.81
N GLU A 44 18.75 -12.72 -29.77
CA GLU A 44 19.62 -11.63 -30.24
C GLU A 44 20.38 -10.97 -29.08
N PRO A 45 21.53 -10.30 -29.31
CA PRO A 45 22.29 -9.67 -28.23
C PRO A 45 21.49 -8.64 -27.42
N LEU A 46 21.62 -8.68 -26.11
CA LEU A 46 21.07 -7.65 -25.20
C LEU A 46 21.90 -6.37 -25.33
N VAL A 47 21.29 -5.32 -25.87
CA VAL A 47 21.95 -4.02 -26.08
C VAL A 47 21.14 -2.88 -25.45
N PRO A 48 21.78 -1.91 -24.79
CA PRO A 48 21.08 -0.81 -24.18
C PRO A 48 20.58 0.21 -25.21
N TYR A 49 19.44 0.83 -24.92
CA TYR A 49 18.90 1.97 -25.65
C TYR A 49 18.32 3.01 -24.68
N LYS A 50 18.35 4.29 -25.04
CA LYS A 50 17.67 5.37 -24.31
C LYS A 50 16.45 5.82 -25.10
N ALA A 51 15.28 5.85 -24.46
CA ALA A 51 14.12 6.56 -24.99
C ALA A 51 14.31 8.07 -24.75
N ALA A 52 14.48 8.83 -25.82
CA ALA A 52 14.56 10.28 -25.83
C ALA A 52 13.16 10.88 -26.00
N THR A 53 12.83 11.91 -25.20
CA THR A 53 11.56 12.65 -25.23
C THR A 53 11.82 14.10 -25.63
N ILE A 54 11.52 14.46 -26.88
CA ILE A 54 11.87 15.77 -27.44
C ILE A 54 10.61 16.57 -27.72
N LEU A 55 10.42 17.68 -27.00
CA LEU A 55 9.34 18.63 -27.27
C LEU A 55 9.52 19.29 -28.64
N LEU A 56 8.48 19.22 -29.45
CA LEU A 56 8.38 19.96 -30.71
C LEU A 56 7.80 21.36 -30.44
N PRO A 57 8.18 22.39 -31.24
CA PRO A 57 7.55 23.70 -31.14
C PRO A 57 6.03 23.64 -31.38
N GLN A 58 5.30 24.61 -30.85
CA GLN A 58 3.84 24.62 -30.95
C GLN A 58 3.34 24.52 -32.41
N GLY A 59 2.54 23.49 -32.68
CA GLY A 59 1.98 23.25 -34.01
C GLY A 59 3.03 22.87 -35.05
N ALA A 60 4.20 22.38 -34.65
CA ALA A 60 5.19 21.83 -35.57
C ALA A 60 4.76 20.44 -36.08
N GLU A 61 5.06 20.16 -37.34
CA GLU A 61 4.90 18.84 -37.95
C GLU A 61 6.30 18.25 -38.20
N LEU A 62 6.57 17.04 -37.69
CA LEU A 62 7.87 16.38 -37.91
C LEU A 62 8.12 16.14 -39.40
N LYS A 63 9.34 16.43 -39.88
CA LYS A 63 9.74 16.20 -41.28
C LYS A 63 10.89 15.22 -41.42
N ASP A 64 11.93 15.34 -40.60
CA ASP A 64 13.11 14.47 -40.67
C ASP A 64 13.83 14.43 -39.32
N VAL A 65 14.51 13.32 -39.04
CA VAL A 65 15.35 13.14 -37.85
C VAL A 65 16.69 12.56 -38.29
N LYS A 66 17.79 13.18 -37.85
CA LYS A 66 19.15 12.68 -38.07
C LYS A 66 19.90 12.58 -36.77
N VAL A 67 20.77 11.59 -36.65
CA VAL A 67 21.67 11.48 -35.50
C VAL A 67 23.11 11.63 -35.94
N LYS A 68 23.78 12.63 -35.38
CA LYS A 68 25.22 12.87 -35.52
C LYS A 68 25.97 12.23 -34.37
N HIS A 69 27.18 11.75 -34.63
CA HIS A 69 28.02 11.12 -33.63
C HIS A 69 29.51 11.29 -33.94
N GLY A 70 30.33 11.19 -32.90
CA GLY A 70 31.79 11.11 -33.03
C GLY A 70 32.28 9.71 -33.40
N LYS A 71 33.60 9.50 -33.33
CA LYS A 71 34.17 8.14 -33.41
C LYS A 71 33.78 7.35 -32.15
N PRO A 72 33.36 6.08 -32.27
CA PRO A 72 33.07 5.27 -31.10
C PRO A 72 34.36 4.92 -30.35
N ILE A 73 34.22 4.69 -29.05
CA ILE A 73 35.19 3.97 -28.25
C ILE A 73 35.03 2.48 -28.59
N VAL A 74 36.10 1.85 -29.07
CA VAL A 74 36.08 0.45 -29.51
C VAL A 74 36.81 -0.42 -28.50
N GLN A 75 36.13 -1.45 -28.00
CA GLN A 75 36.69 -2.37 -27.02
C GLN A 75 36.33 -3.81 -27.36
N ARG A 76 37.24 -4.73 -27.07
CA ARG A 76 37.11 -6.17 -27.37
C ARG A 76 36.98 -6.99 -26.10
N GLY A 77 36.55 -8.23 -26.26
CA GLY A 77 36.44 -9.20 -25.16
C GLY A 77 35.09 -9.19 -24.46
N PHE A 78 34.06 -8.64 -25.10
CA PHE A 78 32.68 -8.75 -24.63
C PHE A 78 32.03 -10.01 -25.16
N ASP A 79 31.30 -10.69 -24.29
CA ASP A 79 30.36 -11.75 -24.65
C ASP A 79 28.99 -11.32 -24.13
N LEU A 80 28.25 -10.58 -24.95
CA LEU A 80 26.92 -10.10 -24.56
C LEU A 80 25.95 -11.28 -24.53
N PRO A 81 25.14 -11.42 -23.46
CA PRO A 81 24.08 -12.41 -23.42
C PRO A 81 23.00 -12.11 -24.47
N TRP A 82 22.14 -13.09 -24.73
CA TRP A 82 21.01 -12.95 -25.65
C TRP A 82 19.68 -12.83 -24.93
N GLY A 83 18.73 -12.20 -25.61
CA GLY A 83 17.35 -12.09 -25.16
C GLY A 83 16.67 -13.44 -24.98
N GLN A 84 15.75 -13.49 -24.03
CA GLN A 84 14.87 -14.63 -23.77
C GLN A 84 13.42 -14.20 -24.00
N PRO A 85 12.54 -15.11 -24.42
CA PRO A 85 11.15 -14.75 -24.68
C PRO A 85 10.42 -14.39 -23.38
N PRO A 86 9.41 -13.50 -23.49
CA PRO A 86 8.43 -13.31 -22.44
C PRO A 86 7.61 -14.58 -22.20
N CYS A 87 7.09 -14.71 -20.99
CA CYS A 87 6.18 -15.78 -20.57
C CYS A 87 5.08 -15.15 -19.71
N THR A 88 3.85 -15.63 -19.83
CA THR A 88 2.82 -15.26 -18.85
C THR A 88 3.15 -15.95 -17.54
N PHE A 89 2.71 -15.39 -16.41
CA PHE A 89 2.87 -16.07 -15.11
C PHE A 89 2.10 -17.41 -15.10
N SER A 90 1.06 -17.56 -15.92
CA SER A 90 0.28 -18.80 -16.05
C SER A 90 0.98 -19.92 -16.85
N ASP A 91 2.07 -19.63 -17.56
CA ASP A 91 2.74 -20.56 -18.47
C ASP A 91 4.09 -21.08 -17.95
N THR A 92 4.59 -22.13 -18.63
CA THR A 92 5.95 -22.64 -18.43
C THR A 92 6.92 -21.91 -19.36
N PRO A 93 7.99 -21.29 -18.83
CA PRO A 93 8.96 -20.56 -19.64
C PRO A 93 9.70 -21.46 -20.63
N VAL A 94 9.79 -21.01 -21.87
CA VAL A 94 10.61 -21.65 -22.91
C VAL A 94 11.87 -20.82 -23.11
N LYS A 95 13.05 -21.43 -22.92
CA LYS A 95 14.32 -20.76 -23.21
C LYS A 95 14.71 -20.94 -24.67
N VAL A 96 15.29 -19.90 -25.25
CA VAL A 96 15.86 -19.95 -26.61
C VAL A 96 17.38 -19.86 -26.56
N GLY A 97 18.03 -20.54 -27.51
CA GLY A 97 19.47 -20.39 -27.74
C GLY A 97 19.81 -19.09 -28.46
N LYS A 98 21.09 -18.76 -28.52
CA LYS A 98 21.59 -17.62 -29.30
C LYS A 98 21.28 -17.81 -30.79
N ASN A 99 20.92 -16.72 -31.47
CA ASN A 99 20.75 -16.70 -32.91
C ASN A 99 22.15 -16.80 -33.57
N GLU A 100 22.53 -18.01 -33.96
CA GLU A 100 23.85 -18.31 -34.52
C GLU A 100 24.17 -17.48 -35.78
N ALA A 101 23.17 -17.03 -36.55
CA ALA A 101 23.40 -16.19 -37.71
C ALA A 101 23.92 -14.79 -37.31
N ILE A 102 23.41 -14.23 -36.21
CA ILE A 102 23.86 -12.95 -35.65
C ILE A 102 25.19 -13.17 -34.90
N TYR A 103 25.26 -14.19 -34.03
CA TYR A 103 26.41 -14.42 -33.18
C TYR A 103 27.69 -14.83 -33.93
N ASN A 104 27.57 -15.44 -35.11
CA ASN A 104 28.71 -15.77 -35.97
C ASN A 104 29.00 -14.69 -37.05
N SER A 105 28.33 -13.54 -36.98
CA SER A 105 28.50 -12.42 -37.90
C SER A 105 29.52 -11.37 -37.40
N ASN A 106 30.20 -10.72 -38.35
CA ASN A 106 31.03 -9.53 -38.11
C ASN A 106 30.26 -8.22 -38.33
N ASN A 107 28.94 -8.29 -38.57
CA ASN A 107 28.12 -7.10 -38.71
C ASN A 107 27.87 -6.46 -37.34
N LEU A 108 27.70 -5.13 -37.33
CA LEU A 108 27.22 -4.42 -36.15
C LEU A 108 25.77 -4.81 -35.89
N TYR A 109 25.42 -4.95 -34.62
CA TYR A 109 24.07 -5.13 -34.11
C TYR A 109 23.79 -4.03 -33.07
N PRO A 110 22.63 -3.34 -33.07
CA PRO A 110 21.47 -3.56 -33.94
C PRO A 110 21.60 -2.94 -35.35
N ASN A 111 22.78 -2.42 -35.72
CA ASN A 111 23.05 -1.77 -37.01
C ASN A 111 22.24 -0.48 -37.25
N LYS A 112 21.77 0.14 -36.17
CA LYS A 112 21.10 1.43 -36.17
C LYS A 112 21.46 2.18 -34.89
N LEU A 113 21.70 3.48 -34.99
CA LEU A 113 21.99 4.33 -33.83
C LEU A 113 20.74 5.01 -33.27
N PHE A 114 19.66 5.02 -34.04
CA PHE A 114 18.38 5.52 -33.58
C PHE A 114 17.22 4.88 -34.33
N GLU A 115 16.03 5.03 -33.76
CA GLU A 115 14.73 4.65 -34.34
C GLU A 115 13.70 5.69 -33.89
N VAL A 116 13.02 6.32 -34.85
CA VAL A 116 11.88 7.21 -34.55
C VAL A 116 10.69 6.32 -34.21
N VAL A 117 10.14 6.52 -33.02
CA VAL A 117 9.01 5.74 -32.51
C VAL A 117 7.70 6.40 -32.94
N GLY A 118 7.53 7.69 -32.61
CA GLY A 118 6.31 8.43 -32.92
C GLY A 118 6.34 9.87 -32.42
N VAL A 119 5.24 10.58 -32.63
CA VAL A 119 4.94 11.86 -31.97
C VAL A 119 3.65 11.69 -31.20
N GLU A 120 3.75 11.77 -29.89
CA GLU A 120 2.64 11.72 -28.95
C GLU A 120 2.23 13.15 -28.55
N TYR A 121 1.08 13.28 -27.91
CA TYR A 121 0.55 14.54 -27.43
C TYR A 121 0.19 14.43 -25.95
N PHE A 122 0.85 15.25 -25.12
CA PHE A 122 0.44 15.41 -23.73
C PHE A 122 -0.11 16.81 -23.56
N ARG A 123 -1.40 16.95 -23.23
CA ARG A 123 -2.07 18.26 -23.03
C ARG A 123 -1.92 19.21 -24.23
N GLY A 124 -1.87 18.63 -25.43
CA GLY A 124 -1.68 19.34 -26.69
C GLY A 124 -0.24 19.76 -27.02
N PHE A 125 0.76 19.30 -26.25
CA PHE A 125 2.18 19.47 -26.55
C PHE A 125 2.69 18.25 -27.32
N GLY A 126 3.27 18.46 -28.51
CA GLY A 126 3.76 17.36 -29.35
C GLY A 126 5.15 16.91 -28.89
N ILE A 127 5.28 15.66 -28.49
CA ILE A 127 6.49 15.06 -27.94
C ILE A 127 6.98 13.97 -28.89
N LEU A 128 8.14 14.19 -29.48
CA LEU A 128 8.83 13.24 -30.35
C LEU A 128 9.58 12.20 -29.52
N TYR A 129 9.28 10.92 -29.78
CA TYR A 129 9.99 9.78 -29.21
C TYR A 129 11.01 9.19 -30.17
N ILE A 130 12.23 9.02 -29.66
CA ILE A 130 13.32 8.38 -30.40
C ILE A 130 14.04 7.39 -29.48
N ASN A 131 14.20 6.15 -29.92
CA ASN A 131 15.08 5.19 -29.26
C ASN A 131 16.51 5.39 -29.77
N LEU A 132 17.45 5.71 -28.89
CA LEU A 132 18.87 5.93 -29.18
C LEU A 132 19.69 4.72 -28.75
N PHE A 133 20.53 4.18 -29.65
CA PHE A 133 21.33 2.98 -29.43
C PHE A 133 22.82 3.32 -29.32
N PRO A 134 23.32 3.70 -28.12
CA PRO A 134 24.70 4.15 -27.93
C PRO A 134 25.73 3.01 -28.05
N VAL A 135 25.28 1.75 -28.04
CA VAL A 135 26.13 0.56 -28.11
C VAL A 135 25.83 -0.19 -29.40
N GLN A 136 26.87 -0.48 -30.18
CA GLN A 136 26.81 -1.41 -31.31
C GLN A 136 27.77 -2.57 -31.04
N TYR A 137 27.31 -3.80 -31.24
CA TYR A 137 28.06 -5.02 -30.94
C TYR A 137 28.38 -5.79 -32.22
N MET A 138 29.62 -6.27 -32.37
CA MET A 138 30.02 -7.21 -33.42
C MET A 138 30.24 -8.60 -32.79
N PRO A 139 29.22 -9.48 -32.81
CA PRO A 139 29.18 -10.66 -31.96
C PRO A 139 30.33 -11.65 -32.17
N LYS A 140 30.67 -11.99 -33.41
CA LYS A 140 31.71 -12.99 -33.71
C LYS A 140 33.08 -12.61 -33.12
N SER A 141 33.36 -11.32 -33.06
CA SER A 141 34.64 -10.79 -32.59
C SER A 141 34.62 -10.36 -31.12
N GLY A 142 33.46 -10.36 -30.46
CA GLY A 142 33.28 -9.81 -29.13
C GLY A 142 33.67 -8.33 -29.02
N THR A 143 33.44 -7.54 -30.09
CA THR A 143 33.84 -6.13 -30.15
C THR A 143 32.63 -5.22 -29.96
N VAL A 144 32.70 -4.29 -29.00
CA VAL A 144 31.71 -3.25 -28.76
C VAL A 144 32.22 -1.91 -29.30
N HIS A 145 31.33 -1.18 -29.96
CA HIS A 145 31.47 0.22 -30.37
C HIS A 145 30.53 1.05 -29.51
N PHE A 146 31.08 1.82 -28.59
CA PHE A 146 30.33 2.69 -27.69
C PHE A 146 30.43 4.15 -28.13
N TYR A 147 29.27 4.78 -28.35
CA TYR A 147 29.14 6.18 -28.70
C TYR A 147 28.77 6.96 -27.44
N SER A 148 29.76 7.59 -26.82
CA SER A 148 29.56 8.38 -25.58
C SER A 148 28.72 9.64 -25.78
N LYS A 149 28.52 10.08 -27.04
CA LYS A 149 27.66 11.19 -27.40
C LYS A 149 26.93 10.95 -28.72
N LEU A 150 25.61 11.18 -28.71
CA LEU A 150 24.76 11.26 -29.89
C LEU A 150 24.07 12.62 -29.91
N THR A 151 24.00 13.28 -31.06
CA THR A 151 23.28 14.54 -31.26
C THR A 151 22.11 14.28 -32.19
N VAL A 152 20.89 14.41 -31.68
CA VAL A 152 19.65 14.30 -32.46
C VAL A 152 19.37 15.64 -33.11
N GLU A 153 19.27 15.69 -34.44
CA GLU A 153 18.82 16.86 -35.19
C GLU A 153 17.41 16.62 -35.71
N VAL A 154 16.49 17.49 -35.29
CA VAL A 154 15.08 17.44 -35.65
C VAL A 154 14.81 18.52 -36.68
N GLN A 155 14.23 18.13 -37.82
CA GLN A 155 13.67 19.02 -38.81
C GLN A 155 12.15 18.94 -38.77
N PHE A 156 11.50 20.09 -38.78
CA PHE A 156 10.05 20.20 -38.72
C PHE A 156 9.53 21.19 -39.76
N GLY A 157 8.22 21.24 -39.91
CA GLY A 157 7.50 22.23 -40.69
C GLY A 157 6.30 22.77 -39.91
N LYS A 158 5.48 23.57 -40.59
CA LYS A 158 4.28 24.15 -39.99
C LYS A 158 3.10 23.18 -40.10
N GLY A 159 2.58 22.76 -38.96
CA GLY A 159 1.35 21.98 -38.79
C GLY A 159 0.21 22.79 -38.16
N MET A 160 -0.76 22.08 -37.59
CA MET A 160 -1.89 22.65 -36.86
C MET A 160 -1.64 22.62 -35.35
N LYS A 161 -2.19 23.58 -34.61
CA LYS A 161 -2.21 23.52 -33.15
C LYS A 161 -3.14 22.38 -32.71
N ASN A 162 -2.69 21.58 -31.74
CA ASN A 162 -3.53 20.57 -31.12
C ASN A 162 -4.73 21.24 -30.42
N LYS A 163 -5.92 20.64 -30.52
CA LYS A 163 -7.18 21.17 -29.96
C LYS A 163 -7.24 21.11 -28.43
N LEU A 164 -6.50 20.20 -27.82
CA LEU A 164 -6.41 20.03 -26.36
C LEU A 164 -5.39 20.95 -25.71
N TYR A 165 -4.74 21.81 -26.48
CA TYR A 165 -3.84 22.82 -25.94
C TYR A 165 -4.61 23.93 -25.21
N ARG A 166 -4.48 23.97 -23.88
CA ARG A 166 -5.14 24.97 -23.02
C ARG A 166 -4.28 26.22 -22.78
N GLY A 167 -2.96 26.07 -22.84
CA GLY A 167 -1.98 27.13 -22.57
C GLY A 167 -1.87 27.55 -21.11
N LEU A 168 -2.20 26.66 -20.18
CA LEU A 168 -2.05 26.89 -18.74
C LEU A 168 -0.59 26.80 -18.31
N LYS A 169 -0.21 27.59 -17.30
CA LYS A 169 1.14 27.58 -16.73
C LYS A 169 1.49 26.21 -16.12
N ALA A 170 0.53 25.55 -15.47
CA ALA A 170 0.72 24.23 -14.89
C ALA A 170 1.00 23.16 -15.97
N ASP A 171 0.29 23.20 -17.10
CA ASP A 171 0.53 22.28 -18.23
C ASP A 171 1.93 22.46 -18.82
N LYS A 172 2.36 23.72 -19.00
CA LYS A 172 3.71 24.05 -19.46
C LYS A 172 4.80 23.53 -18.52
N ALA A 173 4.57 23.62 -17.20
CA ALA A 173 5.49 23.10 -16.20
C ALA A 173 5.56 21.57 -16.24
N ALA A 174 4.41 20.89 -16.23
CA ALA A 174 4.34 19.43 -16.31
C ALA A 174 5.07 18.88 -17.54
N VAL A 175 4.88 19.49 -18.71
CA VAL A 175 5.59 19.08 -19.94
C VAL A 175 7.10 19.32 -19.83
N ALA A 176 7.52 20.45 -19.26
CA ALA A 176 8.94 20.76 -19.09
C ALA A 176 9.66 19.71 -18.23
N ASP A 177 8.99 19.13 -17.24
CA ASP A 177 9.55 18.08 -16.37
C ASP A 177 9.63 16.70 -17.05
N MET A 178 9.04 16.55 -18.24
CA MET A 178 8.97 15.28 -18.99
C MET A 178 9.89 15.21 -20.21
N VAL A 179 10.40 16.35 -20.70
CA VAL A 179 11.14 16.43 -21.96
C VAL A 179 12.61 16.77 -21.78
N ASP A 180 13.45 16.29 -22.69
CA ASP A 180 14.90 16.50 -22.68
C ASP A 180 15.33 17.92 -23.12
N ASN A 181 14.40 18.72 -23.66
CA ASN A 181 14.61 20.09 -24.18
C ASN A 181 13.53 21.08 -23.66
N PRO A 182 13.41 21.26 -22.34
CA PRO A 182 12.31 22.03 -21.72
C PRO A 182 12.25 23.50 -22.16
N GLU A 183 13.34 24.07 -22.66
CA GLU A 183 13.37 25.43 -23.17
C GLU A 183 12.47 25.65 -24.39
N VAL A 184 12.05 24.59 -25.10
CA VAL A 184 11.11 24.69 -26.23
C VAL A 184 9.70 25.06 -25.79
N VAL A 185 9.35 24.88 -24.51
CA VAL A 185 8.06 25.31 -23.95
C VAL A 185 7.79 26.80 -24.18
N ARG A 186 8.84 27.64 -24.26
CA ARG A 186 8.70 29.09 -24.56
C ARG A 186 8.13 29.40 -25.95
N THR A 187 8.09 28.40 -26.85
CA THR A 187 7.50 28.53 -28.19
C THR A 187 5.98 28.40 -28.18
N TYR A 188 5.42 27.95 -27.06
CA TYR A 188 3.98 27.80 -26.88
C TYR A 188 3.37 29.08 -26.34
N ASP A 189 2.35 29.59 -27.03
CA ASP A 189 1.62 30.80 -26.64
C ASP A 189 0.94 30.63 -25.29
N ASP A 190 0.84 31.68 -24.46
CA ASP A 190 0.02 31.61 -23.25
C ASP A 190 -1.48 31.50 -23.61
N GLY A 191 -2.22 30.71 -22.82
CA GLY A 191 -3.66 30.55 -22.96
C GLY A 191 -4.45 31.72 -22.35
N VAL A 192 -5.78 31.68 -22.52
CA VAL A 192 -6.69 32.62 -21.85
C VAL A 192 -6.91 32.15 -20.41
N SER A 193 -6.67 33.02 -19.43
CA SER A 193 -6.87 32.75 -18.01
C SER A 193 -7.99 33.65 -17.44
N PRO A 194 -8.86 33.14 -16.54
CA PRO A 194 -8.98 31.75 -16.07
C PRO A 194 -10.10 30.96 -16.78
N LEU A 195 -9.94 29.62 -16.83
CA LEU A 195 -11.02 28.68 -17.18
C LEU A 195 -12.08 28.63 -16.08
N GLN A 196 -13.23 27.98 -16.33
CA GLN A 196 -14.06 27.49 -15.22
C GLN A 196 -13.25 26.46 -14.41
N THR A 197 -13.67 26.16 -13.18
CA THR A 197 -12.87 25.38 -12.23
C THR A 197 -13.66 24.18 -11.72
N GLU A 198 -13.35 23.02 -12.28
CA GLU A 198 -13.77 21.69 -11.80
C GLU A 198 -12.58 20.74 -11.99
N GLU A 199 -11.53 20.90 -11.17
CA GLU A 199 -10.30 20.10 -11.24
C GLU A 199 -10.55 18.60 -10.99
N TYR A 200 -11.58 18.27 -10.21
CA TYR A 200 -11.97 16.90 -9.88
C TYR A 200 -13.44 16.65 -10.20
N ILE A 201 -13.72 15.64 -11.03
CA ILE A 201 -15.10 15.24 -11.35
C ILE A 201 -15.34 13.78 -11.00
N ILE A 202 -16.56 13.47 -10.58
CA ILE A 202 -17.04 12.10 -10.37
C ILE A 202 -18.15 11.80 -11.40
N ILE A 203 -18.01 10.67 -12.10
CA ILE A 203 -19.02 10.15 -13.02
C ILE A 203 -19.63 8.91 -12.39
N THR A 204 -20.93 8.89 -12.15
CA THR A 204 -21.62 7.82 -11.41
C THR A 204 -22.99 7.51 -12.02
N ASN A 205 -23.71 6.51 -11.53
CA ASN A 205 -25.14 6.35 -11.82
C ASN A 205 -26.01 7.30 -10.97
N ASP A 206 -27.29 7.41 -11.30
CA ASP A 206 -28.24 8.29 -10.60
C ASP A 206 -28.45 7.92 -9.13
N THR A 207 -28.35 6.64 -8.78
CA THR A 207 -28.62 6.16 -7.42
C THR A 207 -27.50 6.47 -6.43
N MET A 208 -26.24 6.51 -6.88
CA MET A 208 -25.07 6.79 -6.03
C MET A 208 -24.64 8.26 -6.07
N GLN A 209 -25.30 9.11 -6.86
CA GLN A 209 -24.93 10.53 -7.03
C GLN A 209 -24.84 11.28 -5.70
N SER A 210 -25.82 11.13 -4.81
CA SER A 210 -25.82 11.82 -3.51
C SER A 210 -24.71 11.34 -2.58
N THR A 211 -24.30 10.08 -2.69
CA THR A 211 -23.19 9.51 -1.89
C THR A 211 -21.87 10.09 -2.37
N PHE A 212 -21.62 10.07 -3.68
CA PHE A 212 -20.41 10.65 -4.24
C PHE A 212 -20.34 12.18 -4.13
N GLN A 213 -21.48 12.86 -3.96
CA GLN A 213 -21.46 14.30 -3.64
C GLN A 213 -20.71 14.58 -2.33
N GLN A 214 -20.80 13.70 -1.32
CA GLN A 214 -20.04 13.86 -0.07
C GLN A 214 -18.53 13.83 -0.31
N LEU A 215 -18.06 12.94 -1.20
CA LEU A 215 -16.66 12.89 -1.59
C LEU A 215 -16.25 14.14 -2.37
N ALA A 216 -17.07 14.59 -3.33
CA ALA A 216 -16.80 15.80 -4.09
C ALA A 216 -16.73 17.05 -3.17
N ASP A 217 -17.56 17.11 -2.14
CA ASP A 217 -17.55 18.20 -1.16
C ASP A 217 -16.26 18.17 -0.33
N TRP A 218 -15.84 16.99 0.15
CA TRP A 218 -14.54 16.81 0.82
C TRP A 218 -13.36 17.23 -0.06
N LYS A 219 -13.33 16.76 -1.31
CA LYS A 219 -12.26 17.06 -2.26
C LYS A 219 -12.16 18.55 -2.62
N SER A 220 -13.28 19.28 -2.56
CA SER A 220 -13.34 20.72 -2.85
C SER A 220 -12.46 21.58 -1.92
N CYS A 221 -12.00 21.01 -0.80
CA CYS A 221 -11.07 21.67 0.12
C CYS A 221 -9.62 21.69 -0.39
N PHE A 222 -9.27 20.78 -1.30
CA PHE A 222 -7.89 20.57 -1.76
C PHE A 222 -7.67 20.86 -3.23
N VAL A 223 -8.76 20.95 -4.01
CA VAL A 223 -8.74 21.22 -5.45
C VAL A 223 -9.64 22.38 -5.80
N ASN A 224 -9.37 23.02 -6.94
CA ASN A 224 -10.14 24.16 -7.40
C ASN A 224 -11.42 23.69 -8.11
N GLY A 225 -12.44 23.42 -7.30
CA GLY A 225 -13.79 23.05 -7.73
C GLY A 225 -13.97 21.58 -8.05
N THR A 226 -15.18 21.08 -7.77
CA THR A 226 -15.58 19.69 -7.96
C THR A 226 -16.95 19.57 -8.61
N GLY A 227 -17.26 18.42 -9.21
CA GLY A 227 -18.58 18.17 -9.79
C GLY A 227 -18.93 16.68 -9.88
N VAL A 228 -20.22 16.36 -9.69
CA VAL A 228 -20.75 14.98 -9.78
C VAL A 228 -21.78 14.89 -10.89
N TYR A 229 -21.55 13.99 -11.84
CA TYR A 229 -22.33 13.85 -13.06
C TYR A 229 -22.85 12.43 -13.22
N THR A 230 -24.11 12.29 -13.60
CA THR A 230 -24.69 10.96 -13.82
C THR A 230 -24.47 10.50 -15.26
N VAL A 231 -24.24 9.19 -15.45
CA VAL A 231 -24.12 8.58 -16.79
C VAL A 231 -25.37 8.86 -17.64
N SER A 232 -26.57 8.86 -17.04
CA SER A 232 -27.82 9.17 -17.74
C SER A 232 -27.87 10.63 -18.24
N TRP A 233 -27.38 11.58 -17.44
CA TRP A 233 -27.26 12.97 -17.83
C TRP A 233 -26.22 13.14 -18.96
N ILE A 234 -25.02 12.55 -18.82
CA ILE A 234 -23.97 12.66 -19.83
C ILE A 234 -24.46 12.09 -21.17
N THR A 235 -25.01 10.87 -21.16
CA THR A 235 -25.42 10.17 -22.37
C THR A 235 -26.59 10.84 -23.11
N SER A 236 -27.33 11.72 -22.41
CA SER A 236 -28.40 12.57 -22.95
C SER A 236 -27.90 13.91 -23.51
N ASN A 237 -26.75 14.41 -23.05
CA ASN A 237 -26.23 15.74 -23.40
C ASN A 237 -25.01 15.72 -24.34
N TYR A 238 -24.30 14.60 -24.43
CA TYR A 238 -23.12 14.44 -25.28
C TYR A 238 -23.36 13.46 -26.41
N SER A 239 -22.73 13.74 -27.55
CA SER A 239 -22.75 12.87 -28.73
C SER A 239 -21.53 11.94 -28.74
N GLY A 240 -21.68 10.78 -29.37
CA GLY A 240 -20.67 9.71 -29.48
C GLY A 240 -21.33 8.48 -30.09
N VAL A 241 -20.54 7.56 -30.63
CA VAL A 241 -21.02 6.31 -31.25
C VAL A 241 -21.71 5.40 -30.22
N ASP A 242 -21.26 5.47 -28.97
CA ASP A 242 -21.76 4.70 -27.84
C ASP A 242 -21.56 5.47 -26.51
N ASN A 243 -21.94 4.85 -25.39
CA ASN A 243 -21.86 5.49 -24.08
C ASN A 243 -20.42 5.81 -23.62
N PRO A 244 -19.42 4.91 -23.77
CA PRO A 244 -18.04 5.24 -23.45
C PRO A 244 -17.52 6.45 -24.24
N GLU A 245 -17.79 6.55 -25.54
CA GLU A 245 -17.33 7.73 -26.30
C GLU A 245 -18.05 9.01 -25.85
N LYS A 246 -19.34 8.95 -25.52
CA LYS A 246 -20.07 10.11 -24.95
C LYS A 246 -19.44 10.57 -23.63
N ILE A 247 -19.07 9.64 -22.75
CA ILE A 247 -18.38 9.94 -21.50
C ILE A 247 -17.00 10.57 -21.76
N ARG A 248 -16.22 10.00 -22.67
CA ARG A 248 -14.92 10.56 -23.06
C ARG A 248 -15.06 11.97 -23.65
N ASN A 249 -16.05 12.21 -24.51
CA ASN A 249 -16.33 13.53 -25.08
C ASN A 249 -16.75 14.55 -24.02
N PHE A 250 -17.47 14.11 -22.98
CA PHE A 250 -17.74 14.93 -21.80
C PHE A 250 -16.45 15.28 -21.04
N ILE A 251 -15.56 14.32 -20.82
CA ILE A 251 -14.27 14.56 -20.17
C ILE A 251 -13.41 15.52 -21.00
N ILE A 252 -13.38 15.40 -22.33
CA ILE A 252 -12.70 16.34 -23.24
C ILE A 252 -13.20 17.77 -23.03
N ASP A 253 -14.52 17.96 -22.96
CA ASP A 253 -15.14 19.27 -22.72
C ASP A 253 -14.71 19.83 -21.35
N LYS A 254 -14.77 19.02 -20.29
CA LYS A 254 -14.38 19.40 -18.93
C LYS A 254 -12.89 19.70 -18.79
N TYR A 255 -12.03 18.88 -19.38
CA TYR A 255 -10.60 19.15 -19.45
C TYR A 255 -10.32 20.49 -20.14
N THR A 256 -10.95 20.74 -21.29
CA THR A 256 -10.69 21.93 -22.14
C THR A 256 -11.23 23.22 -21.51
N ASN A 257 -12.41 23.17 -20.91
CA ASN A 257 -13.16 24.36 -20.48
C ASN A 257 -13.18 24.57 -18.96
N ASN A 258 -12.95 23.52 -18.17
CA ASN A 258 -13.11 23.52 -16.71
C ASN A 258 -11.81 23.16 -15.96
N GLY A 259 -10.72 22.94 -16.68
CA GLY A 259 -9.42 22.67 -16.05
C GLY A 259 -9.33 21.31 -15.36
N THR A 260 -10.24 20.38 -15.65
CA THR A 260 -10.26 19.03 -15.04
C THR A 260 -8.91 18.33 -15.16
N LEU A 261 -8.47 17.72 -14.05
CA LEU A 261 -7.24 16.97 -13.91
C LEU A 261 -7.50 15.53 -13.42
N TYR A 262 -8.58 15.31 -12.68
CA TYR A 262 -8.90 14.03 -12.05
C TYR A 262 -10.35 13.62 -12.33
N VAL A 263 -10.55 12.35 -12.68
CA VAL A 263 -11.87 11.78 -12.98
C VAL A 263 -12.03 10.47 -12.22
N LEU A 264 -12.96 10.44 -11.26
CA LEU A 264 -13.37 9.20 -10.60
C LEU A 264 -14.58 8.59 -11.33
N MET A 265 -14.43 7.35 -11.80
CA MET A 265 -15.54 6.51 -12.21
C MET A 265 -16.19 5.91 -10.95
N GLY A 266 -17.21 6.61 -10.44
CA GLY A 266 -17.98 6.25 -9.24
C GLY A 266 -18.98 5.13 -9.50
N GLY A 267 -18.47 3.93 -9.73
CA GLY A 267 -19.24 2.70 -9.87
C GLY A 267 -18.51 1.62 -10.63
N ASP A 268 -18.96 0.38 -10.43
CA ASP A 268 -18.56 -0.78 -11.22
C ASP A 268 -19.01 -0.62 -12.70
N VAL A 269 -18.56 -1.51 -13.60
CA VAL A 269 -18.79 -1.47 -15.05
C VAL A 269 -20.27 -1.43 -15.45
N ALA A 270 -21.16 -1.97 -14.60
CA ALA A 270 -22.60 -1.90 -14.78
C ALA A 270 -23.17 -0.48 -14.51
N ALA A 271 -22.55 0.28 -13.61
CA ALA A 271 -22.95 1.64 -13.26
C ALA A 271 -22.27 2.68 -14.17
N VAL A 272 -20.98 2.49 -14.45
CA VAL A 272 -20.18 3.37 -15.31
C VAL A 272 -19.44 2.51 -16.34
N PRO A 273 -19.82 2.55 -17.63
CA PRO A 273 -19.28 1.63 -18.62
C PRO A 273 -17.79 1.90 -18.86
N TYR A 274 -17.05 0.84 -19.19
CA TYR A 274 -15.66 0.91 -19.61
C TYR A 274 -15.53 0.88 -21.14
N ARG A 275 -14.29 1.03 -21.64
CA ARG A 275 -13.93 0.73 -23.03
C ARG A 275 -12.97 -0.46 -23.06
N GLY A 276 -13.35 -1.52 -23.77
CA GLY A 276 -12.46 -2.65 -24.04
C GLY A 276 -11.49 -2.35 -25.17
N PHE A 277 -10.22 -2.73 -24.99
CA PHE A 277 -9.16 -2.62 -25.98
C PHE A 277 -8.80 -3.98 -26.58
N TYR A 278 -8.42 -3.96 -27.86
CA TYR A 278 -7.83 -5.08 -28.56
C TYR A 278 -6.31 -5.12 -28.36
N VAL A 279 -5.79 -6.27 -27.96
CA VAL A 279 -4.36 -6.54 -27.93
C VAL A 279 -4.08 -7.99 -28.27
N SER A 280 -2.97 -8.24 -28.97
CA SER A 280 -2.51 -9.59 -29.28
C SER A 280 -1.00 -9.68 -29.12
N THR A 281 -0.54 -10.61 -28.29
CA THR A 281 0.90 -10.83 -28.05
C THR A 281 1.15 -12.25 -27.56
N GLY A 282 2.29 -12.85 -27.93
CA GLY A 282 2.70 -14.16 -27.40
C GLY A 282 1.72 -15.32 -27.61
N GLY A 283 0.82 -15.24 -28.60
CA GLY A 283 -0.24 -16.24 -28.83
C GLY A 283 -1.54 -16.00 -28.04
N TYR A 284 -1.56 -14.98 -27.18
CA TYR A 284 -2.73 -14.50 -26.46
C TYR A 284 -3.38 -13.36 -27.23
N THR A 285 -4.70 -13.27 -27.16
CA THR A 285 -5.47 -12.18 -27.76
C THR A 285 -6.63 -11.86 -26.85
N ASP A 286 -6.74 -10.59 -26.50
CA ASP A 286 -7.93 -10.03 -25.88
C ASP A 286 -8.54 -9.01 -26.84
N SER A 287 -9.85 -9.03 -26.97
CA SER A 287 -10.60 -8.11 -27.83
C SER A 287 -11.42 -7.09 -27.05
N ASP A 288 -11.45 -7.18 -25.72
CA ASP A 288 -12.31 -6.39 -24.85
C ASP A 288 -11.65 -6.11 -23.49
N MET A 289 -10.32 -6.07 -23.42
CA MET A 289 -9.59 -5.85 -22.15
C MET A 289 -9.93 -4.47 -21.59
N LEU A 290 -10.32 -4.40 -20.32
CA LEU A 290 -10.75 -3.15 -19.72
C LEU A 290 -9.59 -2.15 -19.67
N ALA A 291 -9.78 -1.00 -20.31
CA ALA A 291 -8.78 0.03 -20.43
C ALA A 291 -9.37 1.40 -20.06
N ASP A 292 -9.46 1.70 -18.77
CA ASP A 292 -9.95 3.02 -18.30
C ASP A 292 -9.02 4.17 -18.73
N MET A 293 -7.80 3.85 -19.19
CA MET A 293 -6.93 4.80 -19.89
C MET A 293 -7.61 5.47 -21.10
N TYR A 294 -8.62 4.84 -21.72
CA TYR A 294 -9.42 5.46 -22.78
C TYR A 294 -10.04 6.80 -22.34
N PHE A 295 -10.43 6.92 -21.08
CA PHE A 295 -11.02 8.13 -20.52
C PHE A 295 -9.97 9.15 -20.05
N ALA A 296 -8.72 8.72 -19.90
CA ALA A 296 -7.59 9.54 -19.48
C ALA A 296 -6.84 10.15 -20.68
N HIS A 297 -6.71 9.37 -21.75
CA HIS A 297 -5.99 9.71 -22.97
C HIS A 297 -7.01 10.33 -23.94
N LEU A 298 -6.99 11.65 -24.08
CA LEU A 298 -8.04 12.42 -24.73
C LEU A 298 -7.71 12.75 -26.19
N ASP A 299 -6.44 12.64 -26.58
CA ASP A 299 -6.00 12.75 -27.97
C ASP A 299 -6.41 11.52 -28.81
N GLY A 300 -6.69 11.75 -30.10
CA GLY A 300 -7.14 10.70 -31.03
C GLY A 300 -8.51 10.07 -30.73
N SER A 301 -8.90 9.08 -31.53
CA SER A 301 -10.18 8.34 -31.35
C SER A 301 -10.01 7.00 -30.62
N HIS A 302 -8.79 6.45 -30.57
CA HIS A 302 -8.51 5.05 -30.18
C HIS A 302 -9.25 4.02 -31.06
N ASN A 303 -9.70 4.44 -32.25
CA ASN A 303 -10.32 3.63 -33.29
C ASN A 303 -10.21 4.43 -34.60
N ALA A 304 -9.00 4.58 -35.13
CA ALA A 304 -8.72 5.52 -36.22
C ALA A 304 -9.10 4.93 -37.58
N ASP A 305 -9.10 3.61 -37.71
CA ASP A 305 -9.54 2.92 -38.94
C ASP A 305 -11.04 2.58 -38.96
N GLY A 306 -11.73 2.76 -37.82
CA GLY A 306 -13.17 2.66 -37.70
C GLY A 306 -13.70 1.22 -37.63
N ASP A 307 -12.87 0.27 -37.20
CA ASP A 307 -13.25 -1.11 -37.01
C ASP A 307 -13.80 -1.37 -35.57
N SER A 308 -13.86 -2.64 -35.13
CA SER A 308 -14.34 -3.00 -33.79
C SER A 308 -13.23 -3.20 -32.75
N ARG A 309 -11.97 -2.92 -33.09
CA ARG A 309 -10.78 -3.23 -32.31
C ARG A 309 -10.13 -1.95 -31.80
N TYR A 310 -10.75 -1.38 -30.78
CA TYR A 310 -10.22 -0.18 -30.15
C TYR A 310 -8.83 -0.43 -29.59
N GLY A 311 -7.92 0.54 -29.77
CA GLY A 311 -6.61 0.50 -29.16
C GLY A 311 -5.57 -0.33 -29.92
N GLU A 312 -5.87 -0.82 -31.13
CA GLU A 312 -4.90 -1.59 -31.91
C GLU A 312 -3.82 -0.68 -32.54
N THR A 313 -2.76 -1.27 -33.08
CA THR A 313 -1.64 -0.47 -33.63
C THR A 313 -2.02 0.43 -34.80
N ASN A 314 -3.09 0.09 -35.53
CA ASN A 314 -3.58 0.90 -36.64
C ASN A 314 -4.29 2.19 -36.16
N ASP A 315 -4.65 2.25 -34.88
CA ASP A 315 -5.38 3.39 -34.30
C ASP A 315 -4.48 4.58 -33.97
N ASN A 316 -3.16 4.39 -33.96
CA ASN A 316 -2.20 5.40 -33.49
C ASN A 316 -2.60 5.96 -32.12
N VAL A 317 -2.86 5.04 -31.18
CA VAL A 317 -3.20 5.35 -29.79
C VAL A 317 -2.16 6.28 -29.20
N ASP A 318 -2.63 7.38 -28.61
CA ASP A 318 -1.77 8.26 -27.83
C ASP A 318 -1.49 7.62 -26.47
N PHE A 319 -0.24 7.64 -26.01
CA PHE A 319 0.19 7.00 -24.76
C PHE A 319 0.34 7.98 -23.58
N TYR A 320 -0.14 9.22 -23.71
CA TYR A 320 -0.20 10.19 -22.63
C TYR A 320 -1.63 10.46 -22.17
N ALA A 321 -1.75 10.62 -20.86
CA ALA A 321 -3.02 10.94 -20.21
C ALA A 321 -3.15 12.44 -19.99
N GLU A 322 -4.21 13.08 -20.45
CA GLU A 322 -4.51 14.48 -20.14
C GLU A 322 -5.03 14.65 -18.71
N VAL A 323 -5.78 13.66 -18.22
CA VAL A 323 -6.38 13.59 -16.88
C VAL A 323 -6.05 12.25 -16.23
N ALA A 324 -5.99 12.21 -14.90
CA ALA A 324 -5.85 10.99 -14.13
C ALA A 324 -7.23 10.35 -13.90
N VAL A 325 -7.34 9.04 -14.15
CA VAL A 325 -8.58 8.28 -13.99
C VAL A 325 -8.40 7.18 -12.96
N GLY A 326 -9.38 7.01 -12.08
CA GLY A 326 -9.53 5.86 -11.20
C GLY A 326 -10.98 5.44 -11.11
N ARG A 327 -11.23 4.23 -10.59
CA ARG A 327 -12.57 3.64 -10.48
C ARG A 327 -12.87 3.23 -9.05
N ALA A 328 -14.01 3.67 -8.52
CA ALA A 328 -14.60 3.12 -7.30
C ALA A 328 -15.61 2.05 -7.74
N PRO A 329 -15.29 0.74 -7.64
CA PRO A 329 -16.07 -0.34 -8.25
C PRO A 329 -17.31 -0.70 -7.41
N CYS A 330 -18.12 0.30 -7.06
CA CYS A 330 -19.29 0.13 -6.23
C CYS A 330 -20.49 -0.29 -7.08
N GLN A 331 -21.24 -1.30 -6.64
CA GLN A 331 -22.49 -1.73 -7.24
C GLN A 331 -23.71 -1.18 -6.46
N THR A 332 -23.54 -0.88 -5.17
CA THR A 332 -24.60 -0.40 -4.28
C THR A 332 -24.28 0.93 -3.60
N VAL A 333 -25.32 1.60 -3.08
CA VAL A 333 -25.18 2.84 -2.29
C VAL A 333 -24.37 2.60 -1.00
N THR A 334 -24.52 1.43 -0.37
CA THR A 334 -23.75 1.06 0.84
C THR A 334 -22.26 0.94 0.54
N GLU A 335 -21.94 0.22 -0.53
CA GLU A 335 -20.58 0.09 -1.04
C GLU A 335 -19.96 1.44 -1.39
N ALA A 336 -20.70 2.30 -2.09
CA ALA A 336 -20.26 3.66 -2.37
C ALA A 336 -20.01 4.46 -1.07
N GLN A 337 -20.86 4.32 -0.05
CA GLN A 337 -20.67 5.00 1.23
C GLN A 337 -19.43 4.49 1.96
N ASN A 338 -19.17 3.18 1.94
CA ASN A 338 -17.96 2.60 2.51
C ASN A 338 -16.70 3.13 1.83
N PHE A 339 -16.70 3.18 0.49
CA PHE A 339 -15.60 3.75 -0.29
C PHE A 339 -15.36 5.22 0.08
N VAL A 340 -16.41 6.05 0.08
CA VAL A 340 -16.33 7.47 0.41
C VAL A 340 -15.79 7.67 1.83
N ASN A 341 -16.33 6.96 2.81
CA ASN A 341 -15.88 7.03 4.20
C ASN A 341 -14.40 6.64 4.34
N LYS A 342 -13.98 5.56 3.65
CA LYS A 342 -12.59 5.11 3.66
C LYS A 342 -11.64 6.15 3.07
N VAL A 343 -12.01 6.78 1.94
CA VAL A 343 -11.19 7.84 1.32
C VAL A 343 -11.03 9.02 2.26
N ILE A 344 -12.13 9.53 2.81
CA ILE A 344 -12.11 10.67 3.73
C ILE A 344 -11.28 10.33 4.99
N ALA A 345 -11.47 9.13 5.55
CA ALA A 345 -10.70 8.70 6.72
C ALA A 345 -9.21 8.58 6.40
N TYR A 346 -8.86 7.91 5.30
CA TYR A 346 -7.47 7.69 4.88
C TYR A 346 -6.70 9.00 4.73
N GLU A 347 -7.30 10.02 4.11
CA GLU A 347 -6.63 11.30 3.89
C GLU A 347 -6.29 12.01 5.19
N GLN A 348 -7.06 11.80 6.24
CA GLN A 348 -6.88 12.39 7.57
C GLN A 348 -5.98 11.56 8.50
N MET A 349 -5.61 10.34 8.10
CA MET A 349 -4.72 9.50 8.90
C MET A 349 -3.26 9.94 8.79
N ASP A 350 -2.53 9.86 9.90
CA ASP A 350 -1.07 9.85 9.89
C ASP A 350 -0.54 8.76 8.97
N LYS A 351 0.46 9.10 8.15
CA LYS A 351 1.01 8.21 7.12
C LYS A 351 2.18 7.40 7.71
N PRO A 352 2.08 6.06 7.80
CA PRO A 352 3.10 5.24 8.43
C PRO A 352 4.37 5.17 7.59
N GLU A 353 5.53 5.23 8.24
CA GLU A 353 6.84 5.04 7.59
C GLU A 353 7.16 3.53 7.50
N ARG A 354 6.27 2.74 6.89
CA ARG A 354 6.40 1.29 6.78
C ARG A 354 6.03 0.78 5.40
N VAL A 355 6.80 -0.15 4.83
CA VAL A 355 6.55 -0.73 3.50
C VAL A 355 6.55 -2.24 3.60
N CYS A 356 5.61 -2.90 2.90
CA CYS A 356 5.57 -4.35 2.81
C CYS A 356 5.87 -4.80 1.37
N PHE A 357 7.00 -5.45 1.17
CA PHE A 357 7.34 -6.17 -0.05
C PHE A 357 7.04 -7.64 0.12
N HIS A 358 6.10 -8.15 -0.66
CA HIS A 358 5.75 -9.55 -0.69
C HIS A 358 6.27 -10.24 -1.95
N GLN A 359 6.75 -11.47 -1.79
CA GLN A 359 7.12 -12.33 -2.90
C GLN A 359 6.59 -13.75 -2.67
N SER A 360 5.91 -14.26 -3.70
CA SER A 360 5.76 -15.70 -3.94
C SER A 360 6.50 -16.12 -5.21
N ARG A 361 6.83 -17.41 -5.32
CA ARG A 361 7.53 -17.93 -6.50
C ARG A 361 6.65 -17.84 -7.72
N VAL A 362 7.22 -17.28 -8.78
CA VAL A 362 6.59 -17.21 -10.10
C VAL A 362 6.89 -18.47 -10.92
N GLN A 363 7.96 -19.18 -10.59
CA GLN A 363 8.40 -20.42 -11.23
C GLN A 363 9.09 -21.35 -10.22
N PRO A 364 9.12 -22.67 -10.48
CA PRO A 364 9.77 -23.63 -9.59
C PRO A 364 11.24 -23.26 -9.28
N GLY A 365 11.62 -23.36 -8.00
CA GLY A 365 12.96 -23.05 -7.52
C GLY A 365 13.30 -21.55 -7.51
N ASN A 366 12.30 -20.66 -7.64
CA ASN A 366 12.47 -19.21 -7.74
C ASN A 366 13.43 -18.81 -8.88
N SER A 367 13.20 -19.37 -10.07
CA SER A 367 14.03 -19.15 -11.24
C SER A 367 13.17 -18.80 -12.46
N PRO A 368 13.14 -17.52 -12.91
CA PRO A 368 13.94 -16.40 -12.40
C PRO A 368 13.52 -15.92 -11.01
N ASP A 369 14.43 -15.24 -10.30
CA ASP A 369 14.21 -14.78 -8.92
C ASP A 369 13.18 -13.65 -8.89
N SER A 370 12.00 -13.89 -8.33
CA SER A 370 10.94 -12.89 -8.23
C SER A 370 11.14 -11.87 -7.10
N ARG A 371 12.14 -12.05 -6.22
CA ARG A 371 12.48 -11.05 -5.20
C ARG A 371 13.07 -9.78 -5.81
N CYS A 372 13.46 -9.81 -7.10
CA CYS A 372 13.96 -8.63 -7.79
C CYS A 372 13.00 -7.43 -7.69
N LEU A 373 11.68 -7.66 -7.58
CA LEU A 373 10.72 -6.55 -7.62
C LEU A 373 10.86 -5.73 -6.35
N ALA A 374 10.91 -6.42 -5.21
CA ALA A 374 11.13 -5.82 -3.92
C ALA A 374 12.45 -5.02 -3.89
N TYR A 375 13.55 -5.62 -4.38
CA TYR A 375 14.85 -4.96 -4.37
C TYR A 375 14.91 -3.74 -5.30
N ASN A 376 14.31 -3.84 -6.48
CA ASN A 376 14.26 -2.70 -7.40
C ASN A 376 13.40 -1.55 -6.83
N CYS A 377 12.27 -1.87 -6.19
CA CYS A 377 11.41 -0.89 -5.55
C CYS A 377 12.10 -0.20 -4.35
N ASP A 378 12.80 -0.97 -3.53
CA ASP A 378 13.54 -0.50 -2.35
C ASP A 378 14.58 0.57 -2.70
N ASP A 379 15.26 0.45 -3.85
CA ASP A 379 16.25 1.44 -4.32
C ASP A 379 15.69 2.88 -4.46
N TYR A 380 14.37 3.05 -4.58
CA TYR A 380 13.70 4.36 -4.69
C TYR A 380 13.13 4.87 -3.36
N ILE A 381 13.05 4.04 -2.31
CA ILE A 381 12.47 4.44 -1.04
C ILE A 381 13.52 5.17 -0.20
N PRO A 382 13.26 6.40 0.28
CA PRO A 382 14.21 7.12 1.10
C PRO A 382 14.41 6.45 2.46
N GLY A 383 15.58 6.67 3.07
CA GLY A 383 15.83 6.22 4.44
C GLY A 383 14.82 6.82 5.43
N GLY A 384 14.37 6.01 6.40
CA GLY A 384 13.34 6.38 7.38
C GLY A 384 12.21 5.36 7.42
N TYR A 385 11.89 4.76 6.27
CA TYR A 385 10.91 3.68 6.18
C TYR A 385 11.44 2.37 6.77
N TYR A 386 10.59 1.70 7.53
CA TYR A 386 10.80 0.31 7.93
C TYR A 386 10.28 -0.62 6.82
N ILE A 387 11.14 -1.49 6.30
CA ILE A 387 10.83 -2.36 5.15
C ILE A 387 10.66 -3.81 5.61
N ASP A 388 9.47 -4.36 5.43
CA ASP A 388 9.14 -5.76 5.63
C ASP A 388 9.31 -6.54 4.31
N TYR A 389 10.27 -7.47 4.27
CA TYR A 389 10.43 -8.42 3.18
C TYR A 389 9.74 -9.74 3.51
N LEU A 390 8.49 -9.86 3.09
CA LEU A 390 7.67 -11.05 3.28
C LEU A 390 7.82 -12.00 2.09
N PHE A 391 8.94 -12.70 2.05
CA PHE A 391 9.28 -13.62 0.97
C PHE A 391 9.01 -15.08 1.36
N GLU A 392 8.44 -15.86 0.45
CA GLU A 392 8.33 -17.31 0.67
C GLU A 392 9.69 -18.00 0.84
N GLU A 393 10.76 -17.40 0.29
CA GLU A 393 12.14 -17.87 0.47
C GLU A 393 12.61 -17.84 1.93
N ASN A 394 11.98 -17.00 2.77
CA ASN A 394 12.32 -16.85 4.19
C ASN A 394 11.43 -17.74 5.10
N GLY A 395 10.43 -18.41 4.53
CA GLY A 395 9.48 -19.26 5.26
C GLY A 395 8.07 -19.18 4.67
N THR A 396 7.24 -20.18 4.98
CA THR A 396 5.88 -20.25 4.44
C THR A 396 5.04 -19.04 4.87
N VAL A 397 4.55 -18.28 3.88
CA VAL A 397 3.62 -17.17 4.11
C VAL A 397 2.20 -17.72 4.26
N SER A 398 1.81 -17.99 5.50
CA SER A 398 0.44 -18.40 5.82
C SER A 398 -0.54 -17.22 5.80
N LYS A 399 -1.85 -17.49 5.72
CA LYS A 399 -2.89 -16.44 5.85
C LYS A 399 -2.77 -15.62 7.13
N THR A 400 -2.33 -16.22 8.23
CA THR A 400 -2.08 -15.50 9.49
C THR A 400 -0.91 -14.53 9.36
N VAL A 401 0.20 -14.97 8.76
CA VAL A 401 1.35 -14.10 8.50
C VAL A 401 0.97 -12.95 7.56
N TRP A 402 0.17 -13.25 6.53
CA TRP A 402 -0.36 -12.24 5.62
C TRP A 402 -1.22 -11.20 6.35
N ARG A 403 -2.22 -11.62 7.14
CA ARG A 403 -3.03 -10.70 7.94
C ARG A 403 -2.19 -9.83 8.88
N ASN A 404 -1.19 -10.43 9.54
CA ASN A 404 -0.30 -9.69 10.43
C ASN A 404 0.53 -8.63 9.70
N ALA A 405 0.95 -8.89 8.46
CA ALA A 405 1.69 -7.92 7.64
C ALA A 405 0.82 -6.70 7.28
N TRP A 406 -0.47 -6.91 6.98
CA TRP A 406 -1.41 -5.81 6.75
C TRP A 406 -1.74 -5.07 8.05
N ALA A 407 -2.00 -5.80 9.14
CA ALA A 407 -2.27 -5.22 10.46
C ALA A 407 -1.11 -4.39 11.02
N ALA A 408 0.11 -4.61 10.52
CA ALA A 408 1.29 -3.82 10.86
C ALA A 408 1.27 -2.39 10.29
N GLY A 409 0.28 -2.05 9.44
CA GLY A 409 0.04 -0.73 8.89
C GLY A 409 1.12 -0.26 7.91
N PRO A 410 1.43 -1.00 6.83
CA PRO A 410 2.29 -0.48 5.78
C PRO A 410 1.58 0.65 5.01
N ILE A 411 2.34 1.57 4.43
CA ILE A 411 1.86 2.60 3.52
C ILE A 411 1.59 2.05 2.12
N VAL A 412 2.37 1.04 1.72
CA VAL A 412 2.21 0.29 0.48
C VAL A 412 2.41 -1.20 0.71
N VAL A 413 1.62 -2.01 0.01
CA VAL A 413 1.87 -3.45 -0.17
C VAL A 413 2.20 -3.70 -1.64
N VAL A 414 3.37 -4.26 -1.92
CA VAL A 414 3.78 -4.66 -3.26
C VAL A 414 3.83 -6.18 -3.34
N HIS A 415 3.08 -6.77 -4.26
CA HIS A 415 2.98 -8.20 -4.44
C HIS A 415 3.58 -8.65 -5.78
N ILE A 416 4.26 -9.80 -5.79
CA ILE A 416 4.56 -10.54 -7.01
C ILE A 416 4.24 -12.02 -6.81
N GLY A 417 3.51 -12.59 -7.77
CA GLY A 417 3.04 -13.97 -7.66
C GLY A 417 2.12 -14.41 -8.78
N HIS A 418 1.59 -15.62 -8.62
CA HIS A 418 0.52 -16.14 -9.46
C HIS A 418 -0.83 -15.61 -8.98
N GLY A 419 -1.78 -15.44 -9.90
CA GLY A 419 -3.14 -15.02 -9.56
C GLY A 419 -4.18 -15.45 -10.59
N ASN A 420 -5.43 -15.22 -10.21
CA ASN A 420 -6.62 -15.33 -11.02
C ASN A 420 -7.60 -14.21 -10.57
N THR A 421 -8.77 -14.09 -11.23
CA THR A 421 -9.77 -13.02 -10.99
C THR A 421 -10.00 -12.75 -9.50
N ASN A 422 -10.22 -13.80 -8.71
CA ASN A 422 -10.60 -13.68 -7.30
C ASN A 422 -9.49 -14.10 -6.32
N VAL A 423 -8.24 -14.27 -6.75
CA VAL A 423 -7.19 -14.87 -5.91
C VAL A 423 -5.80 -14.49 -6.36
N TYR A 424 -4.88 -14.35 -5.40
CA TYR A 424 -3.45 -14.51 -5.67
C TYR A 424 -2.80 -15.48 -4.69
N HIS A 425 -1.62 -15.98 -5.05
CA HIS A 425 -0.87 -16.90 -4.22
C HIS A 425 0.09 -16.12 -3.34
N ILE A 426 -0.17 -16.09 -2.03
CA ILE A 426 0.74 -15.49 -1.06
C ILE A 426 1.91 -16.42 -0.74
N ASN A 427 1.81 -17.70 -1.08
CA ASN A 427 2.89 -18.67 -1.06
C ASN A 427 2.66 -19.68 -2.19
N TYR A 428 3.70 -20.06 -2.93
CA TYR A 428 3.55 -20.92 -4.09
C TYR A 428 4.18 -22.29 -3.89
N GLU A 429 5.46 -22.38 -3.54
CA GLU A 429 6.19 -23.66 -3.49
C GLU A 429 6.70 -24.03 -2.09
N VAL A 430 7.34 -23.08 -1.38
CA VAL A 430 8.02 -23.37 -0.11
C VAL A 430 7.01 -23.66 1.00
N GLY A 431 6.84 -24.94 1.34
CA GLY A 431 5.83 -25.40 2.30
C GLY A 431 4.41 -25.53 1.71
N GLY A 432 4.28 -25.49 0.39
CA GLY A 432 3.03 -25.69 -0.35
C GLY A 432 2.30 -24.38 -0.69
N THR A 433 1.37 -24.47 -1.63
CA THR A 433 0.63 -23.30 -2.12
C THR A 433 -0.37 -22.79 -1.08
N VAL A 434 -0.34 -21.49 -0.79
CA VAL A 434 -1.32 -20.78 0.03
C VAL A 434 -1.95 -19.68 -0.82
N SER A 435 -3.26 -19.80 -1.01
CA SER A 435 -4.05 -18.84 -1.78
C SER A 435 -4.74 -17.84 -0.84
N TRP A 436 -4.77 -16.58 -1.28
CA TRP A 436 -5.54 -15.51 -0.65
C TRP A 436 -6.63 -15.05 -1.62
N TYR A 437 -7.87 -15.32 -1.26
CA TYR A 437 -9.05 -15.06 -2.08
C TYR A 437 -9.64 -13.69 -1.75
N ASN A 438 -10.45 -13.14 -2.66
CA ASN A 438 -11.25 -11.94 -2.41
C ASN A 438 -12.12 -12.09 -1.14
N SER A 439 -12.64 -13.28 -0.87
CA SER A 439 -13.41 -13.61 0.34
C SER A 439 -12.59 -13.61 1.63
N ASP A 440 -11.25 -13.61 1.55
CA ASP A 440 -10.38 -13.46 2.71
C ASP A 440 -10.13 -11.99 3.08
N CYS A 441 -10.38 -11.03 2.18
CA CYS A 441 -10.10 -9.60 2.40
C CYS A 441 -10.81 -9.05 3.64
N SER A 442 -12.10 -9.32 3.81
CA SER A 442 -12.88 -8.97 5.01
C SER A 442 -12.35 -9.53 6.34
N SER A 443 -11.38 -10.46 6.31
CA SER A 443 -10.72 -10.96 7.53
C SER A 443 -9.50 -10.14 7.96
N LEU A 444 -9.11 -9.13 7.19
CA LEU A 444 -8.03 -8.21 7.54
C LEU A 444 -8.45 -7.32 8.72
N THR A 445 -7.50 -6.97 9.56
CA THR A 445 -7.72 -6.17 10.78
C THR A 445 -6.88 -4.89 10.77
N ASN A 446 -6.43 -4.45 9.59
CA ASN A 446 -5.62 -3.25 9.45
C ASN A 446 -6.47 -2.00 9.69
N THR A 447 -5.95 -1.09 10.51
CA THR A 447 -6.59 0.19 10.82
C THR A 447 -6.13 1.33 9.89
N PHE A 448 -5.01 1.13 9.19
CA PHE A 448 -4.52 1.99 8.12
C PHE A 448 -4.70 1.27 6.77
N PHE A 449 -5.07 2.00 5.71
CA PHE A 449 -5.38 1.43 4.39
C PHE A 449 -4.22 1.65 3.40
N PRO A 450 -3.26 0.72 3.25
CA PRO A 450 -2.19 0.86 2.26
C PRO A 450 -2.77 1.05 0.86
N TRP A 451 -2.05 1.73 -0.03
CA TRP A 451 -2.25 1.46 -1.46
C TRP A 451 -1.51 0.18 -1.81
N THR A 452 -1.99 -0.55 -2.81
CA THR A 452 -1.43 -1.85 -3.18
C THR A 452 -1.16 -1.93 -4.67
N THR A 453 -0.06 -2.58 -5.02
CA THR A 453 0.30 -2.85 -6.41
C THR A 453 0.78 -4.29 -6.53
N SER A 454 0.37 -4.96 -7.60
CA SER A 454 0.58 -6.40 -7.75
C SER A 454 0.99 -6.76 -9.15
N VAL A 455 1.94 -7.69 -9.25
CA VAL A 455 2.14 -8.50 -10.45
C VAL A 455 1.54 -9.88 -10.20
N ALA A 456 0.36 -10.10 -10.74
CA ALA A 456 -0.33 -11.39 -10.78
C ALA A 456 -1.31 -11.39 -11.95
N CYS A 457 -1.61 -12.54 -12.55
CA CYS A 457 -2.58 -12.59 -13.65
C CYS A 457 -3.99 -12.24 -13.16
N ILE A 458 -4.69 -11.37 -13.92
CA ILE A 458 -6.13 -11.07 -13.87
C ILE A 458 -6.70 -10.72 -12.47
N SER A 459 -5.87 -10.41 -11.47
CA SER A 459 -6.34 -10.10 -10.12
C SER A 459 -7.03 -8.73 -10.01
N GLY A 460 -6.90 -7.90 -11.04
CA GLY A 460 -7.60 -6.63 -11.22
C GLY A 460 -8.57 -6.64 -12.39
N GLN A 461 -9.11 -7.81 -12.76
CA GLN A 461 -10.08 -7.98 -13.85
C GLN A 461 -11.46 -7.42 -13.47
N ILE A 462 -11.64 -6.11 -13.56
CA ILE A 462 -12.80 -5.39 -13.00
C ILE A 462 -14.10 -5.73 -13.74
N GLU A 463 -14.03 -6.05 -15.04
CA GLU A 463 -15.21 -6.44 -15.83
C GLU A 463 -15.72 -7.86 -15.54
N ALA A 464 -15.03 -8.61 -14.66
CA ALA A 464 -15.51 -9.87 -14.12
C ALA A 464 -16.47 -9.66 -12.93
N ASN A 465 -16.75 -10.74 -12.19
CA ASN A 465 -17.64 -10.68 -11.01
C ASN A 465 -16.79 -10.63 -9.72
N ASP A 466 -16.59 -9.42 -9.20
CA ASP A 466 -15.82 -9.05 -8.01
C ASP A 466 -14.40 -9.65 -7.97
N CYS A 467 -13.46 -9.02 -8.68
CA CYS A 467 -12.06 -9.39 -8.64
C CYS A 467 -11.38 -9.04 -7.30
N LEU A 468 -10.16 -9.53 -7.11
CA LEU A 468 -9.41 -9.33 -5.87
C LEU A 468 -9.11 -7.85 -5.58
N ALA A 469 -8.81 -7.05 -6.61
CA ALA A 469 -8.57 -5.62 -6.46
C ALA A 469 -9.79 -4.89 -5.90
N GLU A 470 -10.99 -5.24 -6.37
CA GLU A 470 -12.26 -4.65 -5.90
C GLU A 470 -12.48 -4.97 -4.43
N ALA A 471 -12.34 -6.24 -4.02
CA ALA A 471 -12.51 -6.63 -2.62
C ALA A 471 -11.56 -5.91 -1.66
N TYR A 472 -10.31 -5.67 -2.08
CA TYR A 472 -9.37 -4.89 -1.29
C TYR A 472 -9.84 -3.44 -1.04
N VAL A 473 -10.48 -2.83 -2.02
CA VAL A 473 -10.86 -1.40 -1.98
C VAL A 473 -12.26 -1.20 -1.39
N MET A 474 -13.16 -2.16 -1.57
CA MET A 474 -14.59 -2.03 -1.25
C MET A 474 -14.98 -2.43 0.18
N ASP A 475 -14.23 -3.31 0.84
CA ASP A 475 -14.49 -3.70 2.23
C ASP A 475 -14.21 -2.53 3.21
N ASP A 476 -14.51 -2.66 4.50
CA ASP A 476 -14.17 -1.65 5.53
C ASP A 476 -12.69 -1.71 5.99
N CYS A 477 -11.96 -2.71 5.51
CA CYS A 477 -10.54 -2.94 5.72
C CYS A 477 -9.79 -2.97 4.37
N GLY A 478 -8.58 -3.53 4.32
CA GLY A 478 -7.84 -3.68 3.07
C GLY A 478 -7.15 -2.39 2.64
N ALA A 479 -7.32 -2.00 1.37
CA ALA A 479 -6.53 -0.97 0.71
C ALA A 479 -7.35 0.29 0.40
N ILE A 480 -6.67 1.44 0.27
CA ILE A 480 -7.27 2.68 -0.24
C ILE A 480 -7.36 2.69 -1.77
N GLY A 481 -6.46 1.98 -2.43
CA GLY A 481 -6.43 1.83 -3.88
C GLY A 481 -5.55 0.66 -4.31
N ALA A 482 -5.88 0.06 -5.45
CA ALA A 482 -5.20 -1.09 -6.03
C ALA A 482 -4.84 -0.83 -7.51
N LEU A 483 -3.57 -1.06 -7.85
CA LEU A 483 -3.00 -0.98 -9.19
C LEU A 483 -2.60 -2.40 -9.63
N TYR A 484 -3.57 -3.17 -10.11
CA TYR A 484 -3.42 -4.59 -10.41
C TYR A 484 -3.55 -4.83 -11.92
N ASN A 485 -3.17 -6.02 -12.37
CA ASN A 485 -3.34 -6.40 -13.77
C ASN A 485 -4.76 -6.87 -14.01
N ASP A 486 -5.43 -6.21 -14.94
CA ASP A 486 -6.71 -6.63 -15.52
C ASP A 486 -6.58 -7.97 -16.26
N ASN A 487 -5.40 -8.24 -16.84
CA ASN A 487 -5.13 -9.39 -17.68
C ASN A 487 -3.88 -10.18 -17.26
N TYR A 488 -3.44 -11.12 -18.11
CA TYR A 488 -2.27 -11.95 -17.85
C TYR A 488 -1.01 -11.12 -17.63
N GLY A 489 -0.42 -11.22 -16.45
CA GLY A 489 0.91 -10.66 -16.18
C GLY A 489 1.98 -11.37 -17.00
N TRP A 490 2.97 -10.60 -17.45
CA TRP A 490 4.11 -11.05 -18.25
C TRP A 490 5.42 -10.86 -17.50
N PHE A 491 6.33 -11.81 -17.66
CA PHE A 491 7.71 -11.69 -17.20
C PHE A 491 8.70 -12.16 -18.26
N ASN A 492 9.98 -11.84 -18.07
CA ASN A 492 11.04 -12.42 -18.89
C ASN A 492 11.56 -13.71 -18.28
N THR A 493 11.78 -14.74 -19.10
CA THR A 493 12.32 -16.03 -18.64
C THR A 493 13.68 -15.93 -17.90
N ALA A 494 14.42 -14.84 -18.07
CA ALA A 494 15.66 -14.55 -17.33
C ALA A 494 15.51 -13.51 -16.20
N ASN A 495 14.40 -12.77 -16.15
CA ASN A 495 14.13 -11.72 -15.17
C ASN A 495 12.63 -11.64 -14.86
N ALA A 496 12.24 -12.03 -13.64
CA ALA A 496 10.85 -12.06 -13.19
C ALA A 496 10.18 -10.68 -13.15
N CYS A 497 10.97 -9.61 -13.09
CA CYS A 497 10.48 -8.24 -12.91
C CYS A 497 10.26 -7.49 -14.23
N MET A 498 10.83 -7.97 -15.33
CA MET A 498 10.66 -7.33 -16.63
C MET A 498 9.21 -7.44 -17.12
N TYR A 499 8.73 -6.47 -17.90
CA TYR A 499 7.33 -6.32 -18.33
C TYR A 499 6.42 -5.89 -17.18
N SER A 500 5.55 -6.75 -16.62
CA SER A 500 4.55 -6.29 -15.65
C SER A 500 5.17 -5.76 -14.36
N GLY A 501 6.29 -6.32 -13.89
CA GLY A 501 6.97 -5.84 -12.69
C GLY A 501 7.60 -4.46 -12.83
N GLU A 502 8.02 -4.07 -14.04
CA GLU A 502 8.58 -2.73 -14.29
C GLU A 502 7.51 -1.64 -14.10
N PHE A 503 6.24 -1.91 -14.38
CA PHE A 503 5.17 -0.96 -14.07
C PHE A 503 4.99 -0.76 -12.57
N CYS A 504 5.01 -1.85 -11.77
CA CYS A 504 4.95 -1.77 -10.32
C CYS A 504 6.17 -1.03 -9.73
N GLU A 505 7.37 -1.32 -10.26
CA GLU A 505 8.59 -0.61 -9.90
C GLU A 505 8.49 0.89 -10.19
N MET A 506 7.99 1.26 -11.38
CA MET A 506 7.86 2.65 -11.76
C MET A 506 6.78 3.40 -10.98
N GLU A 507 5.77 2.72 -10.41
CA GLU A 507 4.80 3.32 -9.48
C GLU A 507 5.46 3.69 -8.15
N VAL A 508 6.30 2.80 -7.61
CA VAL A 508 7.11 3.08 -6.41
C VAL A 508 8.09 4.22 -6.67
N ARG A 509 8.77 4.22 -7.82
CA ARG A 509 9.64 5.32 -8.23
C ARG A 509 8.88 6.64 -8.35
N ALA A 510 7.73 6.65 -9.02
CA ALA A 510 6.91 7.85 -9.17
C ALA A 510 6.52 8.43 -7.80
N CYS A 511 6.26 7.57 -6.82
CA CYS A 511 5.92 7.95 -5.46
C CYS A 511 7.06 8.67 -4.75
N TRP A 512 8.23 8.04 -4.65
CA TRP A 512 9.30 8.50 -3.77
C TRP A 512 10.42 9.27 -4.47
N ASP A 513 10.81 8.88 -5.69
CA ASP A 513 11.91 9.51 -6.43
C ASP A 513 11.44 10.75 -7.20
N ASP A 514 10.29 10.66 -7.87
CA ASP A 514 9.69 11.80 -8.58
C ASP A 514 8.84 12.70 -7.67
N GLY A 515 8.33 12.18 -6.55
CA GLY A 515 7.49 12.92 -5.59
C GLY A 515 6.03 13.11 -6.02
N PHE A 516 5.49 12.25 -6.89
CA PHE A 516 4.05 12.23 -7.19
C PHE A 516 3.32 11.46 -6.09
N GLU A 517 2.36 12.07 -5.40
CA GLU A 517 1.69 11.38 -4.29
C GLU A 517 0.28 10.93 -4.61
N LYS A 518 -0.34 11.46 -5.67
CA LYS A 518 -1.74 11.14 -5.99
C LYS A 518 -1.79 9.85 -6.80
N LEU A 519 -2.65 8.91 -6.39
CA LEU A 519 -2.68 7.55 -6.97
C LEU A 519 -2.83 7.52 -8.49
N GLY A 520 -3.61 8.44 -9.06
CA GLY A 520 -3.76 8.55 -10.50
C GLY A 520 -2.54 9.13 -11.21
N ASP A 521 -1.83 10.06 -10.56
CA ASP A 521 -0.58 10.63 -11.08
C ASP A 521 0.55 9.59 -11.03
N LEU A 522 0.58 8.73 -10.00
CA LEU A 522 1.49 7.57 -9.92
C LEU A 522 1.34 6.64 -11.12
N LEU A 523 0.11 6.21 -11.40
CA LEU A 523 -0.20 5.32 -12.54
C LEU A 523 0.18 5.97 -13.87
N ASN A 524 -0.15 7.24 -14.06
CA ASN A 524 0.20 7.96 -15.27
C ASN A 524 1.72 8.05 -15.44
N ARG A 525 2.43 8.45 -14.38
CA ARG A 525 3.89 8.60 -14.42
C ARG A 525 4.59 7.26 -14.67
N SER A 526 4.13 6.18 -14.03
CA SER A 526 4.71 4.84 -14.23
C SER A 526 4.60 4.39 -15.70
N ARG A 527 3.45 4.65 -16.31
CA ARG A 527 3.19 4.41 -17.74
C ARG A 527 4.09 5.25 -18.65
N TYR A 528 4.36 6.51 -18.33
CA TYR A 528 5.17 7.38 -19.19
C TYR A 528 6.61 6.86 -19.38
N TYR A 529 7.19 6.22 -18.36
CA TYR A 529 8.48 5.54 -18.49
C TYR A 529 8.45 4.39 -19.51
N MET A 530 7.29 3.77 -19.68
CA MET A 530 7.08 2.60 -20.54
C MET A 530 6.44 2.93 -21.89
N ALA A 531 6.07 4.19 -22.15
CA ALA A 531 5.33 4.59 -23.35
C ALA A 531 6.06 4.21 -24.66
N SER A 532 7.37 4.52 -24.79
CA SER A 532 8.16 4.14 -25.98
C SER A 532 8.21 2.61 -26.18
N SER A 533 8.36 1.87 -25.08
CA SER A 533 8.36 0.41 -25.08
C SER A 533 7.00 -0.14 -25.50
N ALA A 534 5.90 0.40 -24.98
CA ALA A 534 4.54 -0.02 -25.31
C ALA A 534 4.17 0.26 -26.77
N GLN A 535 4.67 1.35 -27.35
CA GLN A 535 4.52 1.62 -28.78
C GLN A 535 5.25 0.58 -29.63
N SER A 536 6.50 0.26 -29.27
CA SER A 536 7.39 -0.58 -30.09
C SER A 536 7.25 -2.09 -29.83
N ASN A 537 6.66 -2.49 -28.70
CA ASN A 537 6.63 -3.88 -28.25
C ASN A 537 5.25 -4.25 -27.69
N SER A 538 4.62 -5.27 -28.27
CA SER A 538 3.27 -5.72 -27.93
C SER A 538 3.11 -6.25 -26.49
N TYR A 539 4.18 -6.77 -25.87
CA TYR A 539 4.14 -7.21 -24.47
C TYR A 539 4.10 -6.04 -23.49
N TYR A 540 4.87 -4.99 -23.75
CA TYR A 540 4.76 -3.74 -22.98
C TYR A 540 3.42 -3.06 -23.24
N ARG A 541 2.88 -3.13 -24.47
CA ARG A 541 1.54 -2.59 -24.76
C ARG A 541 0.44 -3.30 -23.97
N TRP A 542 0.51 -4.62 -23.89
CA TRP A 542 -0.36 -5.43 -23.06
C TRP A 542 -0.32 -4.96 -21.60
N CYS A 543 0.89 -4.91 -21.03
CA CYS A 543 1.08 -4.47 -19.64
C CYS A 543 0.64 -3.01 -19.42
N PHE A 544 0.77 -2.15 -20.44
CA PHE A 544 0.32 -0.77 -20.36
C PHE A 544 -1.20 -0.68 -20.26
N TYR A 545 -1.92 -1.45 -21.10
CA TYR A 545 -3.37 -1.42 -21.17
C TYR A 545 -4.03 -2.05 -19.94
N GLU A 546 -3.49 -3.16 -19.43
CA GLU A 546 -4.11 -3.91 -18.32
C GLU A 546 -4.02 -3.22 -16.95
N ARG A 547 -3.25 -2.13 -16.81
CA ARG A 547 -3.01 -1.48 -15.51
C ARG A 547 -4.05 -0.41 -15.22
N ASN A 548 -5.06 -0.72 -14.42
CA ASN A 548 -6.09 0.23 -14.03
C ASN A 548 -5.98 0.59 -12.54
N LEU A 549 -6.40 1.80 -12.18
CA LEU A 549 -6.52 2.22 -10.77
C LEU A 549 -7.94 1.89 -10.27
N VAL A 550 -8.03 0.92 -9.38
CA VAL A 550 -9.20 0.72 -8.52
C VAL A 550 -9.00 1.59 -7.29
N GLY A 551 -9.65 2.74 -7.22
CA GLY A 551 -9.42 3.75 -6.18
C GLY A 551 -9.68 5.17 -6.68
N ASP A 552 -9.56 6.13 -5.77
CA ASP A 552 -9.69 7.54 -6.10
C ASP A 552 -8.38 8.09 -6.70
N PRO A 553 -8.40 8.70 -7.89
CA PRO A 553 -7.17 9.16 -8.55
C PRO A 553 -6.54 10.40 -7.90
N GLU A 554 -7.28 11.18 -7.11
CA GLU A 554 -6.78 12.41 -6.50
C GLU A 554 -6.14 12.17 -5.13
N THR A 555 -6.52 11.08 -4.45
CA THR A 555 -6.04 10.75 -3.10
C THR A 555 -4.51 10.71 -2.99
N PRO A 556 -3.89 11.52 -2.09
CA PRO A 556 -2.46 11.46 -1.80
C PRO A 556 -2.09 10.25 -0.94
N CYS A 557 -1.07 9.49 -1.33
CA CYS A 557 -0.62 8.34 -0.56
C CYS A 557 0.38 8.68 0.57
N LEU A 558 1.10 9.80 0.49
CA LEU A 558 2.15 10.18 1.45
C LEU A 558 1.80 11.39 2.32
N THR A 559 0.84 12.20 1.92
CA THR A 559 0.45 13.41 2.65
C THR A 559 -0.91 13.23 3.34
N MET A 560 -0.95 13.54 4.63
CA MET A 560 -2.19 13.75 5.36
C MET A 560 -2.78 15.12 5.04
N ARG A 561 -4.10 15.21 4.90
CA ARG A 561 -4.83 16.44 4.64
C ARG A 561 -6.10 16.49 5.47
N GLU A 562 -6.43 17.68 5.95
CA GLU A 562 -7.67 17.95 6.69
C GLU A 562 -8.41 19.12 6.04
N CYS A 563 -9.73 19.02 5.96
CA CYS A 563 -10.57 20.12 5.49
C CYS A 563 -11.21 20.85 6.68
N GLY A 564 -10.88 22.13 6.85
CA GLY A 564 -11.42 22.97 7.92
C GLY A 564 -10.49 23.09 9.13
N PRO A 565 -10.94 23.71 10.24
CA PRO A 565 -10.28 23.54 11.54
C PRO A 565 -10.28 22.03 11.92
N PRO A 566 -9.32 21.56 12.75
CA PRO A 566 -9.18 20.14 13.07
C PRO A 566 -10.51 19.53 13.52
N LEU A 567 -10.79 18.29 13.08
CA LEU A 567 -11.99 17.55 13.46
C LEU A 567 -12.21 17.59 14.99
N ASP A 568 -13.46 17.69 15.41
CA ASP A 568 -13.86 17.66 16.80
C ASP A 568 -14.09 16.21 17.23
N THR A 569 -13.05 15.52 17.73
CA THR A 569 -13.18 14.12 18.16
C THR A 569 -13.10 13.95 19.67
N VAL A 570 -13.68 12.87 20.20
CA VAL A 570 -13.54 12.43 21.59
C VAL A 570 -13.06 10.98 21.64
N THR A 571 -12.21 10.63 22.59
CA THR A 571 -11.71 9.26 22.77
C THR A 571 -11.51 8.96 24.25
N ILE A 572 -11.97 7.79 24.69
CA ILE A 572 -11.80 7.31 26.06
C ILE A 572 -10.38 6.77 26.20
N GLU A 573 -9.57 7.40 27.05
CA GLU A 573 -8.18 6.98 27.32
C GLU A 573 -8.08 5.99 28.47
N ASN A 574 -8.96 6.12 29.46
CA ASN A 574 -9.04 5.22 30.61
C ASN A 574 -10.51 5.05 31.01
N PRO A 575 -10.96 3.84 31.33
CA PRO A 575 -10.25 2.56 31.15
C PRO A 575 -10.04 2.20 29.67
N SER A 576 -9.14 1.26 29.35
CA SER A 576 -8.96 0.74 27.99
C SER A 576 -10.03 -0.32 27.65
N ASN A 577 -10.36 -0.48 26.36
CA ASN A 577 -11.31 -1.52 25.93
C ASN A 577 -10.86 -2.93 26.38
N GLY A 578 -11.78 -3.68 27.00
CA GLY A 578 -11.56 -5.01 27.58
C GLY A 578 -10.93 -5.03 28.97
N GLN A 579 -10.61 -3.87 29.58
CA GLN A 579 -9.97 -3.83 30.90
C GLN A 579 -10.90 -4.36 32.01
N THR A 580 -10.34 -5.10 32.97
CA THR A 580 -11.02 -5.42 34.23
C THR A 580 -10.92 -4.24 35.20
N VAL A 581 -12.06 -3.81 35.75
CA VAL A 581 -12.15 -2.63 36.60
C VAL A 581 -12.91 -2.92 37.90
N SER A 582 -12.56 -2.21 38.99
CA SER A 582 -13.18 -2.39 40.30
C SER A 582 -13.15 -1.10 41.13
N GLY A 583 -14.06 -0.99 42.11
CA GLY A 583 -14.15 0.18 42.98
C GLY A 583 -14.54 1.48 42.26
N THR A 584 -13.72 2.52 42.37
CA THR A 584 -13.95 3.80 41.69
C THR A 584 -12.98 3.95 40.53
N VAL A 585 -13.52 4.06 39.32
CA VAL A 585 -12.78 4.17 38.06
C VAL A 585 -12.88 5.61 37.56
N ASN A 586 -11.75 6.28 37.35
CA ASN A 586 -11.74 7.59 36.72
C ASN A 586 -11.75 7.44 35.19
N ILE A 587 -12.87 7.73 34.56
CA ILE A 587 -13.00 7.72 33.10
C ILE A 587 -12.41 9.01 32.56
N THR A 588 -11.38 8.94 31.73
CA THR A 588 -10.71 10.11 31.15
C THR A 588 -10.90 10.13 29.64
N VAL A 589 -11.13 11.32 29.09
CA VAL A 589 -11.41 11.52 27.67
C VAL A 589 -10.39 12.50 27.09
N SER A 590 -9.67 12.07 26.05
CA SER A 590 -8.95 12.97 25.16
C SER A 590 -9.90 13.53 24.12
N TYR A 591 -9.62 14.73 23.63
CA TYR A 591 -10.41 15.34 22.56
C TYR A 591 -9.51 16.14 21.61
N THR A 592 -10.03 16.39 20.41
CA THR A 592 -9.45 17.31 19.43
C THR A 592 -10.49 18.36 19.04
N GLY A 593 -10.08 19.41 18.32
CA GLY A 593 -10.96 20.51 17.93
C GLY A 593 -11.44 21.38 19.10
N ASP A 594 -12.68 21.86 18.99
CA ASP A 594 -13.38 22.83 19.85
C ASP A 594 -14.41 22.16 20.79
N ILE A 595 -14.30 20.86 21.08
CA ILE A 595 -15.18 20.15 22.03
C ILE A 595 -15.24 20.92 23.36
N ASP A 596 -16.44 21.36 23.72
CA ASP A 596 -16.71 22.15 24.93
C ASP A 596 -17.60 21.41 25.95
N GLU A 597 -18.12 20.24 25.58
CA GLU A 597 -18.95 19.38 26.43
C GLU A 597 -18.78 17.89 26.08
N VAL A 598 -18.70 17.03 27.10
CA VAL A 598 -18.69 15.56 26.97
C VAL A 598 -19.74 14.95 27.90
N GLN A 599 -20.58 14.07 27.36
CA GLN A 599 -21.61 13.34 28.10
C GLN A 599 -21.21 11.88 28.27
N PHE A 600 -21.30 11.35 29.49
CA PHE A 600 -20.89 10.00 29.86
C PHE A 600 -22.10 9.08 30.06
N TYR A 601 -22.03 7.88 29.48
CA TYR A 601 -23.06 6.85 29.51
C TYR A 601 -22.48 5.53 30.00
N ILE A 602 -23.27 4.79 30.80
CA ILE A 602 -23.00 3.39 31.16
C ILE A 602 -24.19 2.54 30.75
N ASP A 603 -23.95 1.49 29.96
CA ASP A 603 -24.98 0.59 29.40
C ASP A 603 -26.11 1.36 28.69
N GLY A 604 -25.73 2.35 27.87
CA GLY A 604 -26.65 3.23 27.14
C GLY A 604 -27.44 4.23 28.02
N THR A 605 -27.21 4.25 29.33
CA THR A 605 -27.88 5.18 30.26
C THR A 605 -26.98 6.38 30.56
N TRP A 606 -27.46 7.59 30.27
CA TRP A 606 -26.78 8.85 30.59
C TRP A 606 -26.51 8.97 32.11
N LYS A 607 -25.30 9.37 32.49
CA LYS A 607 -24.86 9.49 33.89
C LYS A 607 -24.39 10.89 34.26
N TYR A 608 -23.59 11.51 33.40
CA TYR A 608 -22.89 12.74 33.74
C TYR A 608 -22.59 13.57 32.49
N THR A 609 -22.50 14.88 32.66
CA THR A 609 -22.03 15.82 31.63
C THR A 609 -20.89 16.62 32.23
N ASP A 610 -19.76 16.65 31.54
CA ASP A 610 -18.61 17.48 31.88
C ASP A 610 -18.45 18.58 30.82
N THR A 611 -18.34 19.82 31.27
CA THR A 611 -18.18 21.01 30.42
C THR A 611 -16.87 21.74 30.68
N THR A 612 -15.93 21.10 31.40
CA THR A 612 -14.63 21.69 31.72
C THR A 612 -13.50 20.72 31.46
N ALA A 613 -12.72 20.96 30.40
CA ALA A 613 -11.52 20.18 30.12
C ALA A 613 -10.47 20.30 31.25
N PRO A 614 -9.71 19.23 31.56
CA PRO A 614 -9.76 17.90 30.95
C PRO A 614 -11.02 17.11 31.36
N PHE A 615 -11.73 16.55 30.37
CA PHE A 615 -13.00 15.88 30.59
C PHE A 615 -12.80 14.55 31.32
N SER A 616 -13.49 14.38 32.45
CA SER A 616 -13.40 13.15 33.23
C SER A 616 -14.59 12.89 34.13
N TRP A 617 -14.82 11.62 34.46
CA TRP A 617 -15.87 11.21 35.38
C TRP A 617 -15.46 10.02 36.26
N ASN A 618 -15.60 10.17 37.58
CA ASN A 618 -15.39 9.07 38.52
C ASN A 618 -16.63 8.17 38.58
N TRP A 619 -16.55 7.00 37.95
CA TRP A 619 -17.56 5.97 37.97
C TRP A 619 -17.36 4.99 39.14
N ASN A 620 -18.38 4.84 39.99
CA ASN A 620 -18.38 3.83 41.05
C ASN A 620 -18.94 2.49 40.53
N THR A 621 -18.09 1.48 40.36
CA THR A 621 -18.48 0.16 39.84
C THR A 621 -19.14 -0.71 40.90
N THR A 622 -19.02 -0.40 42.20
CA THR A 622 -19.60 -1.23 43.29
C THR A 622 -21.14 -1.23 43.32
N THR A 623 -21.78 -0.42 42.48
CA THR A 623 -23.24 -0.36 42.33
C THR A 623 -23.75 -1.07 41.07
N TYR A 624 -22.85 -1.68 40.30
CA TYR A 624 -23.15 -2.41 39.07
C TYR A 624 -22.95 -3.91 39.30
N SER A 625 -23.55 -4.73 38.43
CA SER A 625 -23.34 -6.18 38.44
C SER A 625 -21.91 -6.53 38.04
N GLU A 626 -21.47 -7.73 38.40
CA GLU A 626 -20.22 -8.28 37.85
C GLU A 626 -20.40 -8.64 36.37
N GLY A 627 -19.33 -8.54 35.59
CA GLY A 627 -19.30 -8.87 34.16
C GLY A 627 -19.14 -7.67 33.23
N ASN A 628 -19.47 -7.86 31.95
CA ASN A 628 -19.25 -6.84 30.92
C ASN A 628 -20.23 -5.67 31.01
N HIS A 629 -19.70 -4.45 30.95
CA HIS A 629 -20.43 -3.18 30.90
C HIS A 629 -19.90 -2.31 29.75
N THR A 630 -20.76 -1.50 29.13
CA THR A 630 -20.33 -0.54 28.09
C THR A 630 -20.19 0.87 28.66
N ILE A 631 -19.14 1.56 28.25
CA ILE A 631 -18.90 2.98 28.53
C ILE A 631 -18.94 3.71 27.20
N ARG A 632 -19.84 4.68 27.05
CA ARG A 632 -19.89 5.57 25.88
C ARG A 632 -19.73 7.02 26.31
N VAL A 633 -19.02 7.80 25.50
CA VAL A 633 -18.93 9.25 25.64
C VAL A 633 -19.40 9.94 24.37
N ASP A 634 -20.24 10.97 24.51
CA ASP A 634 -20.75 11.78 23.40
C ASP A 634 -20.17 13.20 23.54
N GLY A 635 -19.41 13.68 22.57
CA GLY A 635 -18.78 15.00 22.50
C GLY A 635 -19.64 16.03 21.76
N TYR A 636 -19.62 17.28 22.23
CA TYR A 636 -20.41 18.38 21.69
C TYR A 636 -19.55 19.65 21.48
N VAL A 637 -19.95 20.45 20.50
CA VAL A 637 -19.45 21.80 20.25
C VAL A 637 -20.61 22.77 20.26
N SER A 638 -20.63 23.70 21.23
CA SER A 638 -21.68 24.71 21.37
C SER A 638 -23.09 24.11 21.37
N GLY A 639 -23.24 22.93 21.98
CA GLY A 639 -24.50 22.19 22.09
C GLY A 639 -24.92 21.40 20.85
N THR A 640 -24.09 21.32 19.80
CA THR A 640 -24.29 20.43 18.66
C THR A 640 -23.45 19.17 18.87
N PHE A 641 -24.05 17.99 18.68
CA PHE A 641 -23.33 16.73 18.75
C PHE A 641 -22.23 16.69 17.69
N ALA A 642 -21.01 16.34 18.09
CA ALA A 642 -19.83 16.34 17.26
C ALA A 642 -19.30 14.92 16.97
N ASP A 643 -19.10 14.11 18.01
CA ASP A 643 -18.49 12.78 17.92
C ASP A 643 -18.87 11.89 19.12
N ASP A 644 -18.67 10.58 19.03
CA ASP A 644 -18.83 9.65 20.16
C ASP A 644 -17.80 8.52 20.16
N HIS A 645 -17.54 7.94 21.34
CA HIS A 645 -16.66 6.78 21.48
C HIS A 645 -17.18 5.80 22.53
N GLU A 646 -17.21 4.51 22.19
CA GLU A 646 -17.70 3.42 23.06
C GLU A 646 -16.65 2.34 23.29
N ILE A 647 -16.53 1.87 24.53
CA ILE A 647 -15.70 0.72 24.92
C ILE A 647 -16.49 -0.25 25.80
N THR A 648 -16.04 -1.50 25.88
CA THR A 648 -16.55 -2.49 26.84
C THR A 648 -15.50 -2.77 27.91
N VAL A 649 -15.89 -2.90 29.17
CA VAL A 649 -15.02 -3.30 30.29
C VAL A 649 -15.64 -4.41 31.10
N ASN A 650 -14.84 -5.16 31.85
CA ASN A 650 -15.33 -6.19 32.78
C ASN A 650 -15.29 -5.66 34.21
N VAL A 651 -16.44 -5.48 34.85
CA VAL A 651 -16.52 -5.11 36.26
C VAL A 651 -16.28 -6.37 37.12
N ASP A 652 -15.33 -6.27 38.04
CA ASP A 652 -15.01 -7.31 39.02
C ASP A 652 -14.75 -6.69 40.41
N ASN A 653 -15.78 -6.59 41.25
CA ASN A 653 -15.66 -6.09 42.62
C ASN A 653 -15.43 -7.19 43.66
N VAL A 654 -15.14 -8.43 43.24
CA VAL A 654 -14.89 -9.54 44.17
C VAL A 654 -13.44 -9.44 44.68
N PRO A 655 -13.19 -9.40 46.00
CA PRO A 655 -11.83 -9.38 46.54
C PRO A 655 -11.07 -10.66 46.18
N ASP A 656 -9.83 -10.52 45.72
CA ASP A 656 -8.88 -11.63 45.63
C ASP A 656 -8.41 -12.02 47.04
N TYR A 657 -8.57 -13.30 47.38
CA TYR A 657 -8.13 -13.86 48.65
C TYR A 657 -6.84 -14.68 48.46
N GLU A 658 -5.94 -14.62 49.43
CA GLU A 658 -4.66 -15.31 49.42
C GLU A 658 -4.37 -15.98 50.77
N VAL A 659 -3.72 -17.15 50.73
CA VAL A 659 -3.17 -17.87 51.87
C VAL A 659 -1.78 -18.35 51.46
N THR A 660 -0.78 -18.24 52.32
CA THR A 660 0.57 -18.78 52.09
C THR A 660 1.15 -19.32 53.38
N ILE A 661 1.54 -20.60 53.38
CA ILE A 661 2.22 -21.25 54.50
C ILE A 661 3.68 -20.81 54.50
N THR A 662 4.10 -20.11 55.56
CA THR A 662 5.47 -19.61 55.74
C THR A 662 6.35 -20.58 56.53
N ASN A 663 5.74 -21.50 57.29
CA ASN A 663 6.41 -22.60 57.97
C ASN A 663 5.43 -23.78 58.16
N PRO A 664 5.84 -25.05 57.98
CA PRO A 664 7.11 -25.48 57.39
C PRO A 664 7.21 -25.09 55.90
N THR A 665 8.43 -24.96 55.37
CA THR A 665 8.62 -24.77 53.93
C THR A 665 8.46 -26.10 53.18
N ASN A 666 7.97 -26.06 51.95
CA ASN A 666 7.85 -27.25 51.10
C ASN A 666 9.19 -28.00 50.96
N GLY A 667 9.15 -29.31 51.14
CA GLY A 667 10.30 -30.22 51.15
C GLY A 667 11.08 -30.32 52.48
N SER A 668 10.75 -29.50 53.49
CA SER A 668 11.50 -29.51 54.76
C SER A 668 11.39 -30.83 55.51
N THR A 669 12.45 -31.20 56.24
CA THR A 669 12.40 -32.30 57.21
C THR A 669 12.03 -31.73 58.58
N VAL A 670 11.00 -32.28 59.20
CA VAL A 670 10.46 -31.81 60.47
C VAL A 670 10.42 -32.94 61.51
N SER A 671 10.49 -32.58 62.80
CA SER A 671 10.43 -33.53 63.91
C SER A 671 10.00 -32.83 65.21
N GLY A 672 9.26 -33.53 66.07
CA GLY A 672 8.78 -32.99 67.34
C GLY A 672 7.60 -32.06 67.17
N THR A 673 7.59 -30.94 67.89
CA THR A 673 6.54 -29.91 67.76
C THR A 673 6.97 -28.85 66.74
N VAL A 674 6.20 -28.70 65.67
CA VAL A 674 6.40 -27.72 64.59
C VAL A 674 5.31 -26.66 64.68
N THR A 675 5.69 -25.38 64.72
CA THR A 675 4.72 -24.28 64.63
C THR A 675 4.46 -23.97 63.17
N CYS A 676 3.39 -24.51 62.60
CA CYS A 676 2.92 -24.12 61.29
C CYS A 676 2.44 -22.68 61.31
N THR A 677 2.84 -21.85 60.33
CA THR A 677 2.46 -20.44 60.24
C THR A 677 2.01 -20.11 58.83
N ALA A 678 1.00 -19.26 58.69
CA ALA A 678 0.53 -18.77 57.40
C ALA A 678 0.26 -17.27 57.42
N GLU A 679 0.50 -16.62 56.27
CA GLU A 679 0.08 -15.26 55.96
C GLU A 679 -1.18 -15.33 55.08
N SER A 680 -2.22 -14.54 55.41
CA SER A 680 -3.47 -14.53 54.65
C SER A 680 -4.24 -13.22 54.88
N ASN A 681 -5.01 -12.80 53.88
CA ASN A 681 -6.01 -11.72 53.99
C ASN A 681 -7.43 -12.25 54.28
N CYS A 682 -7.61 -13.55 54.48
CA CYS A 682 -8.85 -14.17 54.93
C CYS A 682 -9.09 -13.89 56.43
N ASP A 683 -10.35 -13.98 56.87
CA ASP A 683 -10.71 -13.75 58.28
C ASP A 683 -10.21 -14.87 59.20
N PHE A 684 -10.19 -16.12 58.72
CA PHE A 684 -9.69 -17.27 59.48
C PHE A 684 -9.11 -18.36 58.57
N ILE A 685 -8.25 -19.21 59.14
CA ILE A 685 -7.62 -20.34 58.45
C ILE A 685 -7.98 -21.65 59.13
N ARG A 686 -8.32 -22.66 58.33
CA ARG A 686 -8.38 -24.07 58.78
C ARG A 686 -7.12 -24.81 58.34
N TRP A 687 -6.45 -25.42 59.30
CA TRP A 687 -5.27 -26.24 59.10
C TRP A 687 -5.64 -27.70 58.92
N TYR A 688 -4.95 -28.37 58.01
CA TYR A 688 -5.08 -29.79 57.71
C TYR A 688 -3.71 -30.45 57.66
N ILE A 689 -3.63 -31.68 58.18
CA ILE A 689 -2.48 -32.57 58.00
C ILE A 689 -2.96 -33.81 57.25
N ASP A 690 -2.36 -34.13 56.11
CA ASP A 690 -2.78 -35.23 55.23
C ASP A 690 -4.28 -35.20 54.92
N ASP A 691 -4.78 -34.02 54.57
CA ASP A 691 -6.20 -33.72 54.30
C ASP A 691 -7.16 -33.90 55.50
N VAL A 692 -6.64 -34.17 56.70
CA VAL A 692 -7.44 -34.23 57.94
C VAL A 692 -7.43 -32.88 58.63
N PHE A 693 -8.62 -32.31 58.90
CA PHE A 693 -8.77 -31.08 59.66
C PHE A 693 -8.19 -31.23 61.07
N VAL A 694 -7.29 -30.33 61.46
CA VAL A 694 -6.62 -30.37 62.76
C VAL A 694 -6.90 -29.15 63.63
N TYR A 695 -7.11 -27.98 63.04
CA TYR A 695 -7.27 -26.75 63.81
C TYR A 695 -7.90 -25.62 62.98
N GLU A 696 -8.64 -24.73 63.63
CA GLU A 696 -9.12 -23.47 63.04
C GLU A 696 -8.53 -22.31 63.84
N ASP A 697 -7.85 -21.40 63.15
CA ASP A 697 -7.29 -20.20 63.71
C ASP A 697 -8.03 -18.96 63.18
N THR A 698 -8.62 -18.20 64.09
CA THR A 698 -9.54 -17.08 63.80
C THR A 698 -8.90 -15.71 63.96
N ALA A 699 -7.58 -15.64 64.22
CA ALA A 699 -6.88 -14.36 64.35
C ALA A 699 -5.44 -14.43 63.85
N ALA A 700 -5.05 -13.46 63.03
CA ALA A 700 -3.66 -13.29 62.63
C ALA A 700 -2.77 -12.89 63.83
N PRO A 701 -1.50 -13.35 63.90
CA PRO A 701 -0.83 -14.24 62.93
C PRO A 701 -1.37 -15.67 63.01
N PHE A 702 -1.71 -16.26 61.86
CA PHE A 702 -2.33 -17.59 61.81
C PHE A 702 -1.29 -18.68 62.05
N GLN A 703 -1.51 -19.50 63.08
CA GLN A 703 -0.57 -20.51 63.54
C GLN A 703 -1.26 -21.80 64.00
N TYR A 704 -0.58 -22.92 63.81
CA TYR A 704 -0.97 -24.21 64.35
C TYR A 704 0.25 -24.97 64.89
N SER A 705 0.15 -25.47 66.13
CA SER A 705 1.21 -26.28 66.73
C SER A 705 1.02 -27.76 66.38
N TRP A 706 1.78 -28.25 65.41
CA TRP A 706 1.74 -29.63 64.93
C TRP A 706 2.71 -30.53 65.69
N ASP A 707 2.19 -31.57 66.35
CA ASP A 707 2.98 -32.61 67.01
C ASP A 707 3.25 -33.77 66.03
N THR A 708 4.43 -33.79 65.41
CA THR A 708 4.80 -34.79 64.39
C THR A 708 4.99 -36.18 64.97
N THR A 709 5.07 -36.34 66.31
CA THR A 709 5.27 -37.65 66.95
C THR A 709 4.04 -38.56 66.86
N GLN A 710 2.89 -38.00 66.47
CA GLN A 710 1.63 -38.71 66.30
C GLN A 710 1.46 -39.31 64.89
N TYR A 711 2.43 -39.06 64.00
CA TYR A 711 2.41 -39.46 62.60
C TYR A 711 3.61 -40.37 62.31
N SER A 712 3.51 -41.21 61.28
CA SER A 712 4.60 -42.09 60.86
C SER A 712 5.75 -41.31 60.23
N ASP A 713 6.99 -41.82 60.29
CA ASP A 713 8.08 -41.28 59.47
C ASP A 713 7.73 -41.39 57.97
N GLY A 714 7.97 -40.33 57.20
CA GLY A 714 7.58 -40.27 55.78
C GLY A 714 7.13 -38.88 55.33
N SER A 715 6.54 -38.82 54.13
CA SER A 715 6.04 -37.59 53.52
C SER A 715 4.63 -37.27 54.04
N HIS A 716 4.41 -36.03 54.49
CA HIS A 716 3.15 -35.51 55.00
C HIS A 716 2.83 -34.16 54.39
N THR A 717 1.54 -33.85 54.18
CA THR A 717 1.10 -32.54 53.69
C THR A 717 0.57 -31.68 54.84
N VAL A 718 0.94 -30.39 54.83
CA VAL A 718 0.33 -29.34 55.65
C VAL A 718 -0.44 -28.44 54.70
N ARG A 719 -1.76 -28.34 54.88
CA ARG A 719 -2.63 -27.47 54.08
C ARG A 719 -3.29 -26.41 54.97
N ALA A 720 -3.36 -25.19 54.47
CA ALA A 720 -4.05 -24.06 55.08
C ALA A 720 -5.12 -23.57 54.10
N ASP A 721 -6.39 -23.70 54.49
CA ASP A 721 -7.54 -23.20 53.73
C ASP A 721 -8.06 -21.93 54.43
N GLY A 722 -8.14 -20.82 53.70
CA GLY A 722 -8.61 -19.52 54.19
C GLY A 722 -10.09 -19.28 53.91
N PHE A 723 -10.78 -18.67 54.85
CA PHE A 723 -12.22 -18.42 54.84
C PHE A 723 -12.56 -17.02 55.34
N CYS A 724 -13.75 -16.53 55.00
CA CYS A 724 -14.30 -15.26 55.50
C CYS A 724 -15.54 -15.50 56.36
N PHE A 725 -15.77 -14.63 57.34
CA PHE A 725 -16.98 -14.70 58.18
C PHE A 725 -18.23 -14.47 57.34
N GLY A 726 -19.26 -15.29 57.57
CA GLY A 726 -20.50 -15.27 56.80
C GLY A 726 -20.45 -16.00 55.46
N ASP A 727 -19.31 -16.62 55.12
CA ASP A 727 -19.17 -17.53 53.97
C ASP A 727 -18.25 -18.72 54.30
N GLU A 728 -18.52 -19.35 55.46
CA GLU A 728 -17.65 -20.38 56.05
C GLU A 728 -17.64 -21.72 55.30
N ASP A 729 -18.58 -21.90 54.36
CA ASP A 729 -18.73 -23.12 53.55
C ASP A 729 -17.92 -23.08 52.25
N ASN A 730 -17.39 -21.91 51.87
CA ASN A 730 -16.61 -21.73 50.63
C ASN A 730 -15.16 -21.34 50.94
N VAL A 731 -14.22 -22.20 50.54
CA VAL A 731 -12.79 -21.89 50.63
C VAL A 731 -12.46 -20.72 49.71
N LYS A 732 -11.77 -19.71 50.22
CA LYS A 732 -11.39 -18.50 49.48
C LYS A 732 -10.00 -18.59 48.86
N ALA A 733 -9.07 -19.21 49.58
CA ALA A 733 -7.73 -19.50 49.10
C ALA A 733 -7.17 -20.72 49.85
N THR A 734 -6.24 -21.42 49.22
CA THR A 734 -5.59 -22.61 49.79
C THR A 734 -4.10 -22.56 49.47
N ASP A 735 -3.28 -22.92 50.45
CA ASP A 735 -1.88 -23.29 50.22
C ASP A 735 -1.58 -24.65 50.85
N THR A 736 -0.70 -25.42 50.22
CA THR A 736 -0.30 -26.75 50.68
C THR A 736 1.19 -26.96 50.49
N VAL A 737 1.87 -27.34 51.57
CA VAL A 737 3.29 -27.72 51.56
C VAL A 737 3.42 -29.19 51.93
N THR A 738 4.37 -29.87 51.29
CA THR A 738 4.75 -31.24 51.65
C THR A 738 6.02 -31.19 52.49
N CYS A 739 6.09 -31.93 53.59
CA CYS A 739 7.27 -32.03 54.43
C CYS A 739 7.52 -33.51 54.77
N ASN A 740 8.74 -33.84 55.22
CA ASN A 740 9.10 -35.19 55.60
C ASN A 740 9.30 -35.28 57.12
N ILE A 741 8.54 -36.14 57.80
CA ILE A 741 8.78 -36.46 59.21
C ILE A 741 9.94 -37.45 59.27
N GLY A 742 10.99 -37.10 60.02
CA GLY A 742 12.18 -37.93 60.21
C GLY A 742 12.62 -38.04 61.67
N SER A 743 13.22 -39.17 62.03
CA SER A 743 13.55 -39.55 63.42
C SER A 743 14.86 -38.96 64.00
N ASP A 744 15.43 -37.91 63.38
CA ASP A 744 16.62 -37.23 63.92
C ASP A 744 16.24 -35.92 64.64
N PRO A 745 16.59 -35.75 65.94
CA PRO A 745 16.44 -34.47 66.62
C PRO A 745 17.54 -33.52 66.11
N CYS A 746 17.29 -32.86 64.98
CA CYS A 746 18.21 -31.84 64.49
C CYS A 746 18.03 -30.56 65.33
N LEU A 747 18.99 -30.38 66.25
CA LEU A 747 19.26 -29.13 66.95
C LEU A 747 19.57 -28.00 65.95
N GLY A 748 18.73 -26.98 65.95
CA GLY A 748 18.99 -25.67 65.32
C GLY A 748 17.72 -25.16 64.64
N THR A 749 17.15 -24.00 64.96
CA THR A 749 17.64 -22.81 65.64
C THR A 749 16.40 -22.00 66.04
N THR A 750 16.27 -21.66 67.31
CA THR A 750 15.24 -20.73 67.79
C THR A 750 15.85 -19.32 67.82
N ILE A 751 15.28 -18.39 67.02
CA ILE A 751 14.88 -17.02 67.41
C ILE A 751 16.03 -15.99 67.68
N LEU A 752 16.09 -14.76 67.16
CA LEU A 752 15.09 -13.86 66.57
C LEU A 752 15.77 -12.59 65.96
N LEU A 753 15.11 -12.02 64.92
CA LEU A 753 14.86 -10.59 64.60
C LEU A 753 16.03 -9.56 64.58
N LEU A 754 16.14 -8.81 63.46
CA LEU A 754 15.89 -7.36 63.43
C LEU A 754 15.93 -6.80 61.97
N PHE A 755 14.79 -6.27 61.53
CA PHE A 755 14.53 -5.23 60.51
C PHE A 755 14.95 -5.43 59.03
N VAL A 756 13.94 -5.67 58.19
CA VAL A 756 13.82 -5.00 56.88
C VAL A 756 12.72 -3.95 57.01
N LEU A 757 13.09 -2.68 56.94
CA LEU A 757 12.19 -1.53 56.82
C LEU A 757 12.82 -0.58 55.80
N PHE A 758 11.97 -0.12 54.87
CA PHE A 758 12.21 0.84 53.77
C PHE A 758 12.94 0.25 52.55
N GLY A 759 12.30 0.11 51.38
CA GLY A 759 11.28 0.98 50.82
C GLY A 759 11.96 2.16 50.12
N TYR A 760 12.20 1.95 48.83
CA TYR A 760 12.49 2.91 47.77
C TYR A 760 12.41 4.40 48.14
N ALA A 761 13.56 5.08 48.06
CA ALA A 761 13.62 6.52 47.83
C ALA A 761 14.78 6.83 46.88
N GLY A 762 14.43 7.13 45.64
CA GLY A 762 15.02 8.29 44.97
C GLY A 762 16.24 8.08 44.07
N ILE A 763 16.05 8.60 42.85
CA ILE A 763 16.99 9.48 42.14
C ILE A 763 17.94 8.79 41.14
N LEU A 764 17.44 8.78 39.90
CA LEU A 764 18.16 9.18 38.68
C LEU A 764 19.35 10.11 38.94
N ARG A 765 20.55 9.65 38.59
CA ARG A 765 21.55 10.42 37.82
C ARG A 765 22.81 9.60 37.60
N ARG A 766 23.15 9.33 36.32
CA ARG A 766 24.46 9.67 35.75
C ARG A 766 24.49 9.39 34.24
N ARG A 767 24.64 10.49 33.51
CA ARG A 767 25.33 10.74 32.23
C ARG A 767 25.04 9.85 31.02
#